data_AF-A0A838RHW0-F1
#
_entry.id   AF-A0A838RHW0-F1
#
_cell.length_a   1.000
_cell.length_b   1.000
_cell.length_c   1.000
_cell.angle_alpha   90.00
_cell.angle_beta   90.00
_cell.angle_gamma   90.00
#
_symmetry.space_group_name_H-M   'P 1'
#
loop_
_entity.id
_entity.type
_entity.pdbx_description
1 polymer ?
#
loop_
_entity_poly.entity_id
_entity_poly.type
_entity_poly.pdbx_seq_one_letter_code
_entity_poly.pdbx_strand_id
1 'polypeptide(L)'
;MMSNQVRIIRGIPPLLNRLMGEFSTALNLVEIESEFERAPKFLERCTALASYLTNSALLPLDERIRSFLGHANWKFRVNAEYLAEFYKCSAELGQSFNYHQKSAIQNLFDTGELDKLPNLLPSFGLNLRIVEKLVVCAKCATDDDTRTVLHAELELPSGLRRSASGRDIRLEILQTLFASFLWVSLQPREMHRFFDPEFNDDSYCSSFWEELQRRSPRLFRRDEAVHFLVITEAWAKQFNTLATLRNVILTRVRDSYDKLNNYGFLVVLLQNIPLDFRDVSWELAADIVLFGEKHLERTLDRAYFRPDRIREETVKHIPQLDISQPRFDLANEGFTYRDCFILGQSQAYGIEQLLVLQKNHRDETVVPCPTCRSSEVEGNSYPSLGVKSWECRNPLCPDRSKYNRGKRYSFRGLAMQQAIDDERNDIAPDFVRQWRRDVVEVSDYDEVLEMIVRHYSIWGDEIRCFGELTEQPNELLGRVLHWESLTGEAEENAMTWFDNAAFFRRYGVAPTKVSHDHWINLGTERFQVFCGDSRYVLEALKEDSVDGAVTSPPYYNAREYSQWPNIYCYLQDMFEVNTQVFRVLKPGSLYFYNIFDCFDNENIVAFSAMGQKRVILSAYTVDLFRRIGFECIGNVVWDKGEIEGKRGFNAGNFSPFYQSPFNCWEHVLVFRKPGSMSREFGGNRVLRAQPVIKMVRGKNMYGHTAPFPEEIPMLCVKTLALASVILDPFAGSLTTGRVGVSAGLHAICIEQSEEYCELGLRLYEHSAGTAWQQEFTL
;
A
#
# COMPACT_ATOMS: atom_id res chain seq x y z
N MET A 1 20.57 54.54 27.35
CA MET A 1 21.41 54.99 26.22
C MET A 1 22.63 54.08 26.13
N MET A 2 22.54 53.02 25.32
CA MET A 2 23.68 52.31 24.74
C MET A 2 23.21 51.83 23.35
N SER A 3 24.12 51.92 22.40
CA SER A 3 23.87 52.19 20.99
C SER A 3 23.47 50.98 20.15
N ASN A 4 22.27 50.99 19.58
CA ASN A 4 21.93 50.25 18.36
C ASN A 4 22.62 50.93 17.16
N GLN A 5 23.87 50.58 16.88
CA GLN A 5 24.47 50.84 15.57
C GLN A 5 24.18 49.66 14.66
N VAL A 6 23.10 49.78 13.89
CA VAL A 6 22.88 48.98 12.68
C VAL A 6 24.09 49.24 11.76
N ARG A 7 25.00 48.26 11.63
CA ARG A 7 26.06 48.32 10.63
C ARG A 7 25.42 48.34 9.26
N ILE A 8 25.57 49.45 8.53
CA ILE A 8 25.18 49.52 7.12
C ILE A 8 26.22 48.71 6.34
N ILE A 9 25.91 47.45 6.03
CA ILE A 9 26.68 46.66 5.08
C ILE A 9 26.43 47.25 3.69
N ARG A 10 27.49 47.70 3.02
CA ARG A 10 27.40 48.34 1.70
C ARG A 10 26.76 47.36 0.71
N GLY A 11 25.55 47.69 0.21
CA GLY A 11 24.85 46.92 -0.83
C GLY A 11 23.54 46.23 -0.39
N ILE A 12 23.23 46.16 0.92
CA ILE A 12 21.96 45.60 1.42
C ILE A 12 20.88 46.70 1.50
N PRO A 13 19.64 46.50 0.99
CA PRO A 13 18.58 47.49 1.11
C PRO A 13 18.24 47.84 2.56
N PRO A 14 17.87 49.11 2.88
CA PRO A 14 17.55 49.54 4.25
C PRO A 14 16.47 48.69 4.91
N LEU A 15 15.45 48.29 4.15
CA LEU A 15 14.37 47.45 4.67
C LEU A 15 14.87 46.03 5.01
N LEU A 16 15.71 45.42 4.18
CA LEU A 16 16.26 44.10 4.47
C LEU A 16 17.10 44.13 5.75
N ASN A 17 17.91 45.18 5.92
CA ASN A 17 18.73 45.36 7.12
C ASN A 17 17.85 45.52 8.38
N ARG A 18 16.76 46.28 8.29
CA ARG A 18 15.77 46.38 9.37
C ARG A 18 15.16 45.02 9.71
N LEU A 19 14.74 44.25 8.70
CA LEU A 19 14.14 42.92 8.89
C LEU A 19 15.11 41.93 9.53
N MET A 20 16.39 41.97 9.16
CA MET A 20 17.45 41.18 9.80
C MET A 20 17.59 41.57 11.28
N GLY A 21 17.63 42.87 11.61
CA GLY A 21 17.69 43.34 12.98
C GLY A 21 16.48 42.94 13.84
N GLU A 22 15.27 43.01 13.26
CA GLU A 22 14.03 42.54 13.91
C GLU A 22 14.06 41.02 14.16
N PHE A 23 14.54 40.23 13.18
CA PHE A 23 14.71 38.78 13.31
C PHE A 23 15.76 38.40 14.37
N SER A 24 16.92 39.07 14.38
CA SER A 24 17.93 38.92 15.43
C SER A 24 17.36 39.18 16.81
N THR A 25 16.57 40.24 16.94
CA THR A 25 15.91 40.59 18.21
C THR A 25 14.90 39.54 18.62
N ALA A 26 14.11 39.00 17.67
CA ALA A 26 13.12 37.96 17.95
C ALA A 26 13.76 36.68 18.51
N LEU A 27 14.97 36.33 18.06
CA LEU A 27 15.70 35.13 18.47
C LEU A 27 16.79 35.36 19.52
N ASN A 28 17.06 36.59 19.97
CA ASN A 28 18.22 36.94 20.79
C ASN A 28 19.56 36.47 20.16
N LEU A 29 19.70 36.68 18.84
CA LEU A 29 20.93 36.37 18.08
C LEU A 29 21.75 37.64 17.82
N VAL A 30 23.07 37.48 17.80
CA VAL A 30 24.03 38.56 17.56
C VAL A 30 24.77 38.29 16.23
N GLU A 31 25.00 39.34 15.44
CA GLU A 31 25.84 39.31 14.22
C GLU A 31 25.42 38.34 13.09
N ILE A 32 24.11 38.16 12.88
CA ILE A 32 23.57 37.25 11.84
C ILE A 32 23.88 37.70 10.40
N GLU A 33 24.22 38.97 10.19
CA GLU A 33 24.48 39.49 8.86
C GLU A 33 25.71 38.84 8.24
N SER A 34 26.75 38.62 9.06
CA SER A 34 27.97 37.93 8.68
C SER A 34 27.72 36.46 8.30
N GLU A 35 26.70 35.84 8.91
CA GLU A 35 26.25 34.49 8.58
C GLU A 35 25.66 34.47 7.16
N PHE A 36 24.76 35.40 6.84
CA PHE A 36 24.09 35.45 5.54
C PHE A 36 24.97 35.92 4.38
N GLU A 37 26.04 36.68 4.64
CA GLU A 37 27.07 37.00 3.63
C GLU A 37 27.73 35.74 3.06
N ARG A 38 27.77 34.64 3.83
CA ARG A 38 28.26 33.33 3.39
C ARG A 38 27.27 32.60 2.47
N ALA A 39 26.08 33.16 2.25
CA ALA A 39 25.03 32.65 1.35
C ALA A 39 24.54 33.71 0.34
N PRO A 40 25.38 34.15 -0.62
CA PRO A 40 25.06 35.27 -1.52
C PRO A 40 23.79 35.07 -2.34
N LYS A 41 23.51 33.83 -2.82
CA LYS A 41 22.28 33.52 -3.58
C LYS A 41 21.01 33.65 -2.74
N PHE A 42 21.09 33.33 -1.44
CA PHE A 42 19.97 33.51 -0.53
C PHE A 42 19.74 34.99 -0.27
N LEU A 43 20.81 35.75 -0.02
CA LEU A 43 20.75 37.19 0.22
C LEU A 43 20.22 37.96 -1.00
N GLU A 44 20.55 37.54 -2.22
CA GLU A 44 20.00 38.08 -3.47
C GLU A 44 18.46 37.92 -3.52
N ARG A 45 17.94 36.73 -3.18
CA ARG A 45 16.50 36.50 -3.13
C ARG A 45 15.82 37.31 -2.01
N CYS A 46 16.44 37.40 -0.83
CA CYS A 46 15.96 38.26 0.25
C CYS A 46 15.91 39.73 -0.17
N THR A 47 16.91 40.19 -0.92
CA THR A 47 17.02 41.57 -1.45
C THR A 47 15.89 41.87 -2.43
N ALA A 48 15.60 40.94 -3.34
CA ALA A 48 14.48 41.06 -4.27
C ALA A 48 13.14 41.17 -3.54
N LEU A 49 12.90 40.29 -2.56
CA LEU A 49 11.69 40.35 -1.74
C LEU A 49 11.61 41.66 -0.96
N ALA A 50 12.67 42.07 -0.26
CA ALA A 50 12.68 43.32 0.50
C ALA A 50 12.45 44.56 -0.38
N SER A 51 12.90 44.53 -1.63
CA SER A 51 12.62 45.61 -2.59
C SER A 51 11.13 45.65 -2.94
N TYR A 52 10.49 44.49 -3.14
CA TYR A 52 9.04 44.38 -3.29
C TYR A 52 8.30 44.88 -2.03
N LEU A 53 8.74 44.45 -0.84
CA LEU A 53 8.16 44.84 0.46
C LEU A 53 8.17 46.35 0.69
N THR A 54 9.09 47.10 0.09
CA THR A 54 9.16 48.56 0.24
C THR A 54 7.90 49.25 -0.31
N ASN A 55 7.19 48.59 -1.23
CA ASN A 55 5.95 49.09 -1.84
C ASN A 55 4.69 48.48 -1.20
N SER A 56 4.83 47.70 -0.11
CA SER A 56 3.74 47.00 0.56
C SER A 56 3.70 47.35 2.06
N ALA A 57 2.51 47.34 2.66
CA ALA A 57 2.38 47.55 4.10
C ALA A 57 2.75 46.26 4.87
N LEU A 58 3.83 46.32 5.66
CA LEU A 58 4.21 45.23 6.56
C LEU A 58 3.19 45.07 7.69
N LEU A 59 3.02 43.83 8.15
CA LEU A 59 2.26 43.55 9.37
C LEU A 59 2.94 44.16 10.62
N PRO A 60 2.17 44.47 11.69
CA PRO A 60 2.71 44.94 12.96
C PRO A 60 3.82 44.02 13.49
N LEU A 61 4.89 44.59 14.05
CA LEU A 61 6.08 43.82 14.45
C LEU A 61 5.74 42.70 15.45
N ASP A 62 4.89 43.00 16.40
CA ASP A 62 4.41 42.11 17.46
C ASP A 62 3.56 40.95 16.89
N GLU A 63 2.75 41.19 15.86
CA GLU A 63 2.06 40.13 15.12
C GLU A 63 3.06 39.24 14.36
N ARG A 64 4.02 39.85 13.65
CA ARG A 64 5.07 39.13 12.91
C ARG A 64 5.90 38.24 13.81
N ILE A 65 6.33 38.74 14.97
CA ILE A 65 7.12 37.97 15.95
C ILE A 65 6.30 36.77 16.45
N ARG A 66 5.03 36.98 16.83
CA ARG A 66 4.16 35.90 17.31
C ARG A 66 3.96 34.82 16.25
N SER A 67 3.60 35.20 15.03
CA SER A 67 3.41 34.26 13.92
C SER A 67 4.71 33.53 13.54
N PHE A 68 5.84 34.23 13.58
CA PHE A 68 7.16 33.63 13.35
C PHE A 68 7.51 32.59 14.40
N LEU A 69 7.38 32.93 15.69
CA LEU A 69 7.66 32.00 16.78
C LEU A 69 6.71 30.80 16.76
N GLY A 70 5.42 31.02 16.45
CA GLY A 70 4.49 29.90 16.26
C GLY A 70 4.86 28.99 15.10
N HIS A 71 5.26 29.54 13.96
CA HIS A 71 5.73 28.73 12.85
C HIS A 71 7.06 27.99 13.20
N ALA A 72 7.94 28.61 14.00
CA ALA A 72 9.13 27.96 14.52
C ALA A 72 8.77 26.81 15.49
N ASN A 73 7.80 27.02 16.38
CA ASN A 73 7.30 26.00 17.30
C ASN A 73 6.79 24.77 16.57
N TRP A 74 5.97 24.96 15.53
CA TRP A 74 5.49 23.89 14.67
C TRP A 74 6.65 23.15 13.99
N LYS A 75 7.55 23.90 13.35
CA LYS A 75 8.64 23.35 12.51
C LYS A 75 9.68 22.57 13.32
N PHE A 76 10.00 23.05 14.51
CA PHE A 76 10.97 22.43 15.43
C PHE A 76 10.29 21.53 16.48
N ARG A 77 8.95 21.38 16.40
CA ARG A 77 8.13 20.56 17.28
C ARG A 77 8.32 20.88 18.77
N VAL A 78 8.46 22.17 19.08
CA VAL A 78 8.75 22.67 20.44
C VAL A 78 7.64 22.25 21.41
N ASN A 79 6.37 22.26 20.96
CA ASN A 79 5.21 21.89 21.77
C ASN A 79 4.88 20.39 21.79
N ALA A 80 5.73 19.51 21.25
CA ALA A 80 5.37 18.09 21.08
C ALA A 80 5.01 17.39 22.40
N GLU A 81 5.78 17.65 23.47
CA GLU A 81 5.52 17.06 24.79
C GLU A 81 4.26 17.64 25.43
N TYR A 82 4.08 18.97 25.37
CA TYR A 82 2.89 19.64 25.87
C TYR A 82 1.59 19.15 25.20
N LEU A 83 1.62 18.94 23.89
CA LEU A 83 0.49 18.39 23.16
C LEU A 83 0.22 16.93 23.51
N ALA A 84 1.27 16.13 23.70
CA ALA A 84 1.11 14.75 24.14
C ALA A 84 0.45 14.68 25.53
N GLU A 85 0.84 15.56 26.45
CA GLU A 85 0.21 15.69 27.77
C GLU A 85 -1.26 16.17 27.67
N PHE A 86 -1.53 17.17 26.83
CA PHE A 86 -2.89 17.66 26.60
C PHE A 86 -3.81 16.57 26.03
N TYR A 87 -3.35 15.83 25.01
CA TYR A 87 -4.13 14.74 24.43
C TYR A 87 -4.27 13.55 25.38
N LYS A 88 -3.30 13.30 26.26
CA LYS A 88 -3.43 12.33 27.35
C LYS A 88 -4.53 12.74 28.32
N CYS A 89 -4.53 13.99 28.79
CA CYS A 89 -5.59 14.53 29.66
C CYS A 89 -6.96 14.45 28.97
N SER A 90 -7.03 14.76 27.67
CA SER A 90 -8.26 14.59 26.87
C SER A 90 -8.76 13.14 26.84
N ALA A 91 -7.87 12.19 26.59
CA ALA A 91 -8.22 10.77 26.56
C ALA A 91 -8.71 10.26 27.92
N GLU A 92 -8.09 10.70 29.03
CA GLU A 92 -8.54 10.40 30.39
C GLU A 92 -9.94 10.95 30.70
N LEU A 93 -10.35 12.00 30.00
CA LEU A 93 -11.70 12.58 30.04
C LEU A 93 -12.67 11.96 29.02
N GLY A 94 -12.25 10.91 28.31
CA GLY A 94 -13.04 10.22 27.29
C GLY A 94 -13.25 11.05 26.02
N GLN A 95 -12.37 12.02 25.74
CA GLN A 95 -12.44 12.87 24.55
C GLN A 95 -11.28 12.58 23.60
N SER A 96 -11.60 12.54 22.31
CA SER A 96 -10.62 12.43 21.22
C SER A 96 -10.92 13.47 20.15
N PHE A 97 -9.87 13.95 19.49
CA PHE A 97 -9.99 14.97 18.46
C PHE A 97 -9.70 14.39 17.08
N ASN A 98 -10.50 14.81 16.09
CA ASN A 98 -10.23 14.54 14.67
C ASN A 98 -9.04 15.38 14.17
N TYR A 99 -8.69 15.24 12.89
CA TYR A 99 -7.56 15.96 12.29
C TYR A 99 -7.70 17.49 12.38
N HIS A 100 -8.86 18.05 12.03
CA HIS A 100 -9.14 19.49 12.04
C HIS A 100 -9.04 20.10 13.43
N GLN A 101 -9.65 19.42 14.39
CA GLN A 101 -9.61 19.81 15.80
C GLN A 101 -8.17 19.79 16.33
N LYS A 102 -7.40 18.73 16.01
CA LYS A 102 -5.97 18.64 16.38
C LYS A 102 -5.16 19.77 15.75
N SER A 103 -5.40 20.09 14.48
CA SER A 103 -4.72 21.20 13.79
C SER A 103 -5.00 22.55 14.45
N ALA A 104 -6.26 22.83 14.77
CA ALA A 104 -6.66 24.06 15.47
C ALA A 104 -6.04 24.15 16.89
N ILE A 105 -6.01 23.05 17.63
CA ILE A 105 -5.37 22.98 18.95
C ILE A 105 -3.86 23.20 18.83
N GLN A 106 -3.18 22.49 17.91
CA GLN A 106 -1.75 22.65 17.63
C GLN A 106 -1.42 24.12 17.33
N ASN A 107 -2.22 24.80 16.52
CA ASN A 107 -2.01 26.20 16.19
C ASN A 107 -2.03 27.10 17.44
N LEU A 108 -2.99 26.92 18.36
CA LEU A 108 -3.03 27.71 19.62
C LEU A 108 -1.83 27.43 20.53
N PHE A 109 -1.36 26.18 20.59
CA PHE A 109 -0.15 25.84 21.35
C PHE A 109 1.09 26.47 20.73
N ASP A 110 1.19 26.46 19.40
CA ASP A 110 2.32 27.02 18.69
C ASP A 110 2.35 28.55 18.80
N THR A 111 1.21 29.24 18.65
CA THR A 111 1.14 30.70 18.78
C THR A 111 1.11 31.22 20.23
N GLY A 112 1.00 30.33 21.21
CA GLY A 112 0.89 30.68 22.64
C GLY A 112 -0.46 31.27 23.04
N GLU A 113 -1.49 31.15 22.20
CA GLU A 113 -2.82 31.75 22.37
C GLU A 113 -3.80 30.80 23.08
N LEU A 114 -3.35 30.18 24.17
CA LEU A 114 -4.16 29.23 24.94
C LEU A 114 -5.40 29.88 25.57
N ASP A 115 -5.42 31.20 25.73
CA ASP A 115 -6.58 31.99 26.16
C ASP A 115 -7.79 31.85 25.23
N LYS A 116 -7.57 31.38 23.99
CA LYS A 116 -8.64 31.09 23.02
C LYS A 116 -9.24 29.69 23.15
N LEU A 117 -8.61 28.76 23.89
CA LEU A 117 -9.14 27.40 24.10
C LEU A 117 -10.55 27.34 24.69
N PRO A 118 -10.93 28.19 25.69
CA PRO A 118 -12.29 28.21 26.24
C PRO A 118 -13.38 28.50 25.19
N ASN A 119 -13.04 29.15 24.07
CA ASN A 119 -13.96 29.41 22.98
C ASN A 119 -13.85 28.34 21.87
N LEU A 120 -12.65 27.82 21.62
CA LEU A 120 -12.41 26.79 20.60
C LEU A 120 -13.04 25.45 20.99
N LEU A 121 -12.80 24.95 22.20
CA LEU A 121 -13.22 23.61 22.59
C LEU A 121 -14.75 23.41 22.59
N PRO A 122 -15.60 24.38 23.01
CA PRO A 122 -17.05 24.26 22.85
C PRO A 122 -17.51 24.13 21.40
N SER A 123 -16.79 24.73 20.43
CA SER A 123 -17.13 24.60 19.00
C SER A 123 -16.99 23.16 18.49
N PHE A 124 -16.22 22.33 19.19
CA PHE A 124 -16.06 20.90 18.91
C PHE A 124 -17.16 20.04 19.57
N GLY A 125 -18.15 20.65 20.21
CA GLY A 125 -19.25 19.96 20.90
C GLY A 125 -18.92 19.50 22.32
N LEU A 126 -17.81 19.97 22.92
CA LEU A 126 -17.44 19.61 24.29
C LEU A 126 -18.30 20.38 25.30
N ASN A 127 -18.70 19.70 26.38
CA ASN A 127 -19.41 20.33 27.48
C ASN A 127 -18.45 21.17 28.36
N LEU A 128 -19.01 22.18 29.05
CA LEU A 128 -18.24 23.15 29.84
C LEU A 128 -17.34 22.51 30.92
N ARG A 129 -17.79 21.44 31.59
CA ARG A 129 -17.00 20.77 32.63
C ARG A 129 -15.73 20.12 32.07
N ILE A 130 -15.82 19.54 30.88
CA ILE A 130 -14.67 18.96 30.17
C ILE A 130 -13.75 20.09 29.71
N VAL A 131 -14.31 21.15 29.14
CA VAL A 131 -13.56 22.33 28.68
C VAL A 131 -12.74 22.93 29.83
N GLU A 132 -13.36 23.15 31.00
CA GLU A 132 -12.67 23.67 32.19
C GLU A 132 -11.46 22.81 32.58
N LYS A 133 -11.60 21.48 32.57
CA LYS A 133 -10.49 20.56 32.89
C LYS A 133 -9.38 20.59 31.83
N LEU A 134 -9.76 20.62 30.55
CA LEU A 134 -8.78 20.66 29.45
C LEU A 134 -8.00 21.97 29.43
N VAL A 135 -8.65 23.10 29.71
CA VAL A 135 -7.98 24.41 29.81
C VAL A 135 -6.96 24.40 30.95
N VAL A 136 -7.26 23.77 32.08
CA VAL A 136 -6.30 23.61 33.20
C VAL A 136 -5.11 22.71 32.83
N CYS A 137 -5.34 21.68 32.00
CA CYS A 137 -4.29 20.81 31.47
C CYS A 137 -3.43 21.47 30.39
N ALA A 138 -3.90 22.54 29.74
CA ALA A 138 -3.21 23.14 28.62
C ALA A 138 -2.02 23.99 29.06
N LYS A 139 -0.84 23.63 28.57
CA LYS A 139 0.40 24.40 28.69
C LYS A 139 1.08 24.42 27.32
N CYS A 140 1.85 25.45 27.04
CA CYS A 140 2.67 25.52 25.84
C CYS A 140 4.03 26.11 26.20
N ALA A 141 4.98 25.99 25.29
CA ALA A 141 6.27 26.64 25.38
C ALA A 141 6.09 28.17 25.43
N THR A 142 6.88 28.82 26.27
CA THR A 142 7.04 30.28 26.22
C THR A 142 7.94 30.68 25.06
N ASP A 143 7.97 31.97 24.74
CA ASP A 143 8.93 32.50 23.76
C ASP A 143 10.39 32.19 24.14
N ASP A 144 10.72 32.19 25.44
CA ASP A 144 12.07 31.88 25.93
C ASP A 144 12.40 30.38 25.83
N ASP A 145 11.42 29.50 26.08
CA ASP A 145 11.58 28.06 25.83
C ASP A 145 11.82 27.81 24.33
N THR A 146 11.04 28.48 23.48
CA THR A 146 11.17 28.42 22.01
C THR A 146 12.57 28.83 21.59
N ARG A 147 13.04 30.00 22.04
CA ARG A 147 14.41 30.48 21.76
C ARG A 147 15.44 29.46 22.23
N THR A 148 15.31 28.93 23.44
CA THR A 148 16.24 27.95 24.01
C THR A 148 16.36 26.71 23.12
N VAL A 149 15.24 26.17 22.64
CA VAL A 149 15.25 25.03 21.72
C VAL A 149 15.90 25.39 20.38
N LEU A 150 15.60 26.56 19.82
CA LEU A 150 16.20 27.00 18.55
C LEU A 150 17.70 27.23 18.66
N HIS A 151 18.19 27.85 19.74
CA HIS A 151 19.62 28.01 20.03
C HIS A 151 20.31 26.66 20.19
N ALA A 152 19.70 25.73 20.94
CA ALA A 152 20.23 24.39 21.09
C ALA A 152 20.35 23.67 19.74
N GLU A 153 19.37 23.82 18.85
CA GLU A 153 19.40 23.21 17.53
C GLU A 153 20.41 23.89 16.58
N LEU A 154 20.68 25.20 16.74
CA LEU A 154 21.71 25.94 16.00
C LEU A 154 23.13 25.52 16.40
N GLU A 155 23.34 25.14 17.66
CA GLU A 155 24.64 24.69 18.18
C GLU A 155 24.85 23.18 18.02
N LEU A 156 23.82 22.38 18.33
CA LEU A 156 23.85 20.92 18.35
C LEU A 156 22.60 20.34 17.65
N PRO A 157 22.58 20.31 16.29
CA PRO A 157 21.43 19.85 15.53
C PRO A 157 21.03 18.40 15.84
N SER A 158 19.80 18.20 16.31
CA SER A 158 19.30 16.93 16.87
C SER A 158 19.08 15.79 15.85
N GLY A 159 18.97 16.10 14.55
CA GLY A 159 18.41 15.20 13.53
C GLY A 159 19.35 14.76 12.41
N LEU A 160 20.67 14.90 12.57
CA LEU A 160 21.65 14.52 11.55
C LEU A 160 22.22 13.12 11.81
N ARG A 161 22.11 12.22 10.82
CA ARG A 161 22.84 10.94 10.84
C ARG A 161 24.33 11.20 10.54
N ARG A 162 25.22 10.31 11.04
CA ARG A 162 26.69 10.34 10.88
C ARG A 162 27.12 10.52 9.42
N SER A 163 27.26 11.76 8.96
CA SER A 163 28.03 12.27 7.79
C SER A 163 27.51 13.65 7.37
N ALA A 164 27.69 14.66 8.22
CA ALA A 164 27.44 16.07 7.87
C ALA A 164 28.68 16.72 7.20
N SER A 165 29.47 15.96 6.44
CA SER A 165 30.71 16.50 5.86
C SER A 165 30.38 17.54 4.78
N GLY A 166 30.70 18.80 5.07
CA GLY A 166 30.66 19.92 4.12
C GLY A 166 29.38 20.76 4.09
N ARG A 167 28.39 20.50 4.94
CA ARG A 167 27.19 21.35 5.08
C ARG A 167 27.31 22.30 6.26
N ASP A 168 26.96 23.57 6.06
CA ASP A 168 26.82 24.53 7.15
C ASP A 168 25.39 24.48 7.68
N ILE A 169 25.15 23.56 8.61
CA ILE A 169 23.81 23.29 9.16
C ILE A 169 23.26 24.50 9.93
N ARG A 170 24.14 25.21 10.65
CA ARG A 170 23.76 26.44 11.36
C ARG A 170 23.19 27.45 10.37
N LEU A 171 23.91 27.70 9.28
CA LEU A 171 23.45 28.60 8.23
C LEU A 171 22.15 28.13 7.57
N GLU A 172 21.98 26.82 7.33
CA GLU A 172 20.73 26.27 6.78
C GLU A 172 19.52 26.49 7.72
N ILE A 173 19.71 26.31 9.03
CA ILE A 173 18.69 26.59 10.05
C ILE A 173 18.34 28.08 10.04
N LEU A 174 19.35 28.97 10.06
CA LEU A 174 19.16 30.42 10.01
C LEU A 174 18.43 30.86 8.74
N GLN A 175 18.79 30.32 7.57
CA GLN A 175 18.09 30.59 6.31
C GLN A 175 16.61 30.20 6.38
N THR A 176 16.32 29.03 6.95
CA THR A 176 14.95 28.52 7.10
C THR A 176 14.14 29.41 8.03
N LEU A 177 14.69 29.77 9.19
CA LEU A 177 14.03 30.63 10.17
C LEU A 177 13.80 32.04 9.61
N PHE A 178 14.81 32.62 8.93
CA PHE A 178 14.67 33.94 8.35
C PHE A 178 13.68 33.96 7.17
N ALA A 179 13.66 32.93 6.33
CA ALA A 179 12.63 32.78 5.30
C ALA A 179 11.21 32.74 5.91
N SER A 180 11.01 32.01 7.01
CA SER A 180 9.75 32.02 7.75
C SER A 180 9.39 33.40 8.31
N PHE A 181 10.37 34.15 8.84
CA PHE A 181 10.16 35.51 9.34
C PHE A 181 9.78 36.49 8.22
N LEU A 182 10.44 36.40 7.06
CA LEU A 182 10.08 37.17 5.87
C LEU A 182 8.67 36.80 5.38
N TRP A 183 8.31 35.52 5.41
CA TRP A 183 6.98 35.05 4.98
C TRP A 183 5.85 35.65 5.82
N VAL A 184 5.97 35.64 7.15
CA VAL A 184 4.96 36.22 8.04
C VAL A 184 5.00 37.75 8.05
N SER A 185 5.90 38.40 7.29
CA SER A 185 5.98 39.86 7.26
C SER A 185 4.91 40.53 6.40
N LEU A 186 4.20 39.77 5.57
CA LEU A 186 3.08 40.21 4.76
C LEU A 186 1.89 39.26 4.88
N GLN A 187 0.74 39.75 4.41
CA GLN A 187 -0.41 38.89 4.15
C GLN A 187 -0.07 37.83 3.07
N PRO A 188 -0.56 36.57 3.20
CA PRO A 188 -0.26 35.50 2.25
C PRO A 188 -0.55 35.85 0.79
N ARG A 189 -1.58 36.66 0.51
CA ARG A 189 -1.91 37.15 -0.85
C ARG A 189 -0.72 37.87 -1.49
N GLU A 190 -0.05 38.74 -0.76
CA GLU A 190 1.08 39.52 -1.28
C GLU A 190 2.32 38.64 -1.47
N MET A 191 2.53 37.65 -0.60
CA MET A 191 3.58 36.65 -0.79
C MET A 191 3.33 35.81 -2.04
N HIS A 192 2.07 35.41 -2.28
CA HIS A 192 1.68 34.76 -3.53
C HIS A 192 1.91 35.69 -4.73
N ARG A 193 1.51 36.97 -4.67
CA ARG A 193 1.75 37.93 -5.77
C ARG A 193 3.23 38.01 -6.16
N PHE A 194 4.13 37.91 -5.19
CA PHE A 194 5.56 37.94 -5.46
C PHE A 194 6.11 36.64 -6.07
N PHE A 195 5.71 35.46 -5.56
CA PHE A 195 6.31 34.18 -5.95
C PHE A 195 5.59 33.44 -7.07
N ASP A 196 4.32 33.76 -7.30
CA ASP A 196 3.47 33.08 -8.26
C ASP A 196 3.50 33.82 -9.61
N PRO A 197 4.15 33.27 -10.63
CA PRO A 197 4.28 33.94 -11.92
C PRO A 197 2.95 34.12 -12.65
N GLU A 198 1.90 33.38 -12.26
CA GLU A 198 0.56 33.46 -12.84
C GLU A 198 -0.43 34.15 -11.89
N PHE A 199 0.06 34.87 -10.86
CA PHE A 199 -0.80 35.63 -9.98
C PHE A 199 -1.66 36.63 -10.76
N ASN A 200 -2.94 36.69 -10.43
CA ASN A 200 -3.88 37.67 -10.96
C ASN A 200 -4.79 38.16 -9.84
N ASP A 201 -4.94 39.48 -9.73
CA ASP A 201 -5.71 40.11 -8.65
C ASP A 201 -7.20 39.81 -8.69
N ASP A 202 -7.78 39.71 -9.88
CA ASP A 202 -9.21 39.49 -10.07
C ASP A 202 -9.60 38.02 -9.83
N SER A 203 -8.67 37.08 -10.09
CA SER A 203 -8.91 35.64 -9.95
C SER A 203 -8.21 35.01 -8.75
N TYR A 204 -7.63 35.80 -7.84
CA TYR A 204 -6.92 35.26 -6.68
C TYR A 204 -7.87 34.54 -5.72
N CYS A 205 -7.62 33.25 -5.51
CA CYS A 205 -8.19 32.48 -4.41
C CYS A 205 -7.09 32.10 -3.40
N SER A 206 -7.40 32.13 -2.10
CA SER A 206 -6.50 31.65 -1.04
C SER A 206 -6.35 30.13 -1.04
N SER A 207 -7.39 29.39 -1.45
CA SER A 207 -7.34 27.93 -1.60
C SER A 207 -6.38 27.54 -2.72
N PHE A 208 -5.33 26.80 -2.37
CA PHE A 208 -4.41 26.26 -3.37
C PHE A 208 -5.11 25.22 -4.27
N TRP A 209 -6.03 24.43 -3.71
CA TRP A 209 -6.76 23.40 -4.45
C TRP A 209 -7.62 24.01 -5.56
N GLU A 210 -8.43 25.02 -5.24
CA GLU A 210 -9.28 25.72 -6.22
C GLU A 210 -8.45 26.44 -7.28
N GLU A 211 -7.34 27.05 -6.86
CA GLU A 211 -6.42 27.72 -7.78
C GLU A 211 -5.78 26.73 -8.76
N LEU A 212 -5.31 25.58 -8.26
CA LEU A 212 -4.72 24.54 -9.09
C LEU A 212 -5.77 23.91 -10.03
N GLN A 213 -7.01 23.77 -9.58
CA GLN A 213 -8.13 23.30 -10.41
C GLN A 213 -8.41 24.24 -11.57
N ARG A 214 -8.41 25.55 -11.32
CA ARG A 214 -8.59 26.58 -12.34
C ARG A 214 -7.47 26.56 -13.39
N ARG A 215 -6.21 26.37 -12.95
CA ARG A 215 -5.03 26.36 -13.84
C ARG A 215 -4.87 25.06 -14.61
N SER A 216 -5.19 23.93 -13.99
CA SER A 216 -4.91 22.59 -14.52
C SER A 216 -6.16 21.71 -14.49
N PRO A 217 -7.28 22.10 -15.14
CA PRO A 217 -8.56 21.39 -15.03
C PRO A 217 -8.46 19.92 -15.43
N ARG A 218 -7.53 19.55 -16.31
CA ARG A 218 -7.25 18.16 -16.70
C ARG A 218 -6.85 17.26 -15.52
N LEU A 219 -6.10 17.79 -14.53
CA LEU A 219 -5.69 17.02 -13.35
C LEU A 219 -6.86 16.71 -12.41
N PHE A 220 -7.94 17.49 -12.51
CA PHE A 220 -9.12 17.43 -11.63
C PHE A 220 -10.35 16.91 -12.32
N ARG A 221 -10.21 16.29 -13.50
CA ARG A 221 -11.31 15.50 -14.05
C ARG A 221 -11.63 14.40 -13.05
N ARG A 222 -12.87 14.41 -12.58
CA ARG A 222 -13.46 13.46 -11.62
C ARG A 222 -14.86 13.02 -12.08
N ASP A 223 -15.10 13.13 -13.39
CA ASP A 223 -16.30 12.69 -14.11
C ASP A 223 -16.33 11.16 -14.33
N GLU A 224 -15.20 10.50 -14.09
CA GLU A 224 -15.06 9.04 -14.04
C GLU A 224 -14.05 8.68 -12.94
N ALA A 225 -14.39 9.02 -11.70
CA ALA A 225 -13.51 8.82 -10.54
C ALA A 225 -13.44 7.36 -10.10
N VAL A 226 -14.57 6.64 -10.23
CA VAL A 226 -14.69 5.22 -9.90
C VAL A 226 -15.45 4.52 -11.03
N HIS A 227 -14.92 3.37 -11.46
CA HIS A 227 -15.65 2.41 -12.26
C HIS A 227 -16.04 1.25 -11.36
N PHE A 228 -17.33 0.97 -11.23
CA PHE A 228 -17.84 -0.17 -10.48
C PHE A 228 -18.41 -1.22 -11.43
N LEU A 229 -17.75 -2.36 -11.54
CA LEU A 229 -18.11 -3.45 -12.43
C LEU A 229 -18.79 -4.57 -11.63
N VAL A 230 -20.05 -4.87 -11.93
CA VAL A 230 -20.87 -5.86 -11.24
C VAL A 230 -21.07 -7.09 -12.13
N ILE A 231 -20.35 -8.17 -11.83
CA ILE A 231 -20.41 -9.42 -12.58
C ILE A 231 -21.26 -10.41 -11.78
N THR A 232 -22.53 -10.54 -12.19
CA THR A 232 -23.49 -11.44 -11.54
C THR A 232 -23.50 -12.83 -12.17
N GLU A 233 -23.97 -13.83 -11.42
CA GLU A 233 -24.27 -15.15 -11.96
C GLU A 233 -25.24 -15.05 -13.15
N ALA A 234 -26.30 -14.25 -13.00
CA ALA A 234 -27.35 -14.11 -14.00
C ALA A 234 -26.81 -13.56 -15.33
N TRP A 235 -25.96 -12.54 -15.28
CA TRP A 235 -25.33 -11.97 -16.46
C TRP A 235 -24.35 -12.95 -17.11
N ALA A 236 -23.57 -13.70 -16.32
CA ALA A 236 -22.59 -14.63 -16.85
C ALA A 236 -23.20 -15.85 -17.56
N LYS A 237 -24.47 -16.20 -17.29
CA LYS A 237 -25.20 -17.31 -17.94
C LYS A 237 -25.37 -17.16 -19.45
N GLN A 238 -25.21 -15.95 -20.01
CA GLN A 238 -25.27 -15.75 -21.46
C GLN A 238 -24.04 -16.32 -22.19
N PHE A 239 -22.95 -16.62 -21.47
CA PHE A 239 -21.72 -17.13 -22.06
C PHE A 239 -21.68 -18.65 -22.02
N ASN A 240 -21.29 -19.25 -23.14
CA ASN A 240 -21.19 -20.71 -23.27
C ASN A 240 -19.80 -21.26 -22.91
N THR A 241 -18.78 -20.40 -22.83
CA THR A 241 -17.40 -20.81 -22.53
C THR A 241 -16.70 -19.79 -21.65
N LEU A 242 -15.77 -20.28 -20.81
CA LEU A 242 -14.93 -19.40 -19.99
C LEU A 242 -14.11 -18.42 -20.84
N ALA A 243 -13.64 -18.84 -22.02
CA ALA A 243 -12.84 -17.98 -22.90
C ALA A 243 -13.61 -16.74 -23.38
N THR A 244 -14.87 -16.90 -23.79
CA THR A 244 -15.72 -15.77 -24.23
C THR A 244 -16.04 -14.82 -23.09
N LEU A 245 -16.33 -15.37 -21.89
CA LEU A 245 -16.59 -14.57 -20.69
C LEU A 245 -15.35 -13.77 -20.28
N ARG A 246 -14.17 -14.42 -20.23
CA ARG A 246 -12.89 -13.76 -19.94
C ARG A 246 -12.62 -12.63 -20.92
N ASN A 247 -12.82 -12.85 -22.22
CA ASN A 247 -12.55 -11.82 -23.22
C ASN A 247 -13.36 -10.55 -22.98
N VAL A 248 -14.67 -10.68 -22.71
CA VAL A 248 -15.55 -9.53 -22.46
C VAL A 248 -15.16 -8.78 -21.21
N ILE A 249 -14.93 -9.49 -20.10
CA ILE A 249 -14.54 -8.87 -18.83
C ILE A 249 -13.19 -8.14 -18.98
N LEU A 250 -12.18 -8.79 -19.57
CA LEU A 250 -10.85 -8.19 -19.70
C LEU A 250 -10.82 -7.01 -20.66
N THR A 251 -11.64 -7.04 -21.71
CA THR A 251 -11.85 -5.86 -22.57
C THR A 251 -12.45 -4.71 -21.77
N ARG A 252 -13.46 -4.98 -20.93
CA ARG A 252 -14.02 -3.95 -20.03
C ARG A 252 -13.02 -3.41 -19.00
N VAL A 253 -12.11 -4.25 -18.51
CA VAL A 253 -11.00 -3.83 -17.63
C VAL A 253 -10.06 -2.87 -18.36
N ARG A 254 -9.69 -3.18 -19.62
CA ARG A 254 -8.89 -2.29 -20.48
C ARG A 254 -9.61 -0.96 -20.74
N ASP A 255 -10.88 -1.01 -21.16
CA ASP A 255 -11.68 0.18 -21.42
C ASP A 255 -11.79 1.07 -20.18
N SER A 256 -11.93 0.44 -19.00
CA SER A 256 -11.92 1.15 -17.73
C SER A 256 -10.57 1.80 -17.47
N TYR A 257 -9.44 1.11 -17.75
CA TYR A 257 -8.13 1.75 -17.62
C TYR A 257 -8.02 2.98 -18.51
N ASP A 258 -8.52 2.95 -19.73
CA ASP A 258 -8.36 4.05 -20.68
C ASP A 258 -9.20 5.27 -20.31
N LYS A 259 -10.47 5.07 -19.91
CA LYS A 259 -11.41 6.16 -19.63
C LYS A 259 -11.34 6.72 -18.20
N LEU A 260 -11.16 5.84 -17.20
CA LEU A 260 -11.11 6.22 -15.78
C LEU A 260 -10.12 7.35 -15.54
N ASN A 261 -10.50 8.33 -14.75
CA ASN A 261 -9.61 9.43 -14.43
C ASN A 261 -8.36 8.93 -13.67
N ASN A 262 -7.24 9.66 -13.80
CA ASN A 262 -6.03 9.27 -13.10
C ASN A 262 -6.22 9.34 -11.57
N TYR A 263 -5.58 8.43 -10.83
CA TYR A 263 -5.78 8.21 -9.39
C TYR A 263 -7.16 7.67 -8.98
N GLY A 264 -8.06 7.42 -9.94
CA GLY A 264 -9.33 6.76 -9.73
C GLY A 264 -9.21 5.25 -9.49
N PHE A 265 -10.36 4.61 -9.24
CA PHE A 265 -10.45 3.20 -8.87
C PHE A 265 -11.35 2.40 -9.81
N LEU A 266 -10.89 1.22 -10.20
CA LEU A 266 -11.75 0.15 -10.72
C LEU A 266 -12.06 -0.78 -9.55
N VAL A 267 -13.36 -0.92 -9.25
CA VAL A 267 -13.87 -1.89 -8.27
C VAL A 267 -14.66 -2.93 -9.02
N VAL A 268 -14.41 -4.22 -8.76
CA VAL A 268 -15.09 -5.32 -9.42
C VAL A 268 -15.77 -6.20 -8.37
N LEU A 269 -17.09 -6.25 -8.38
CA LEU A 269 -17.88 -7.23 -7.64
C LEU A 269 -18.06 -8.47 -8.51
N LEU A 270 -17.63 -9.62 -7.99
CA LEU A 270 -17.72 -10.90 -8.65
C LEU A 270 -18.49 -11.88 -7.76
N GLN A 271 -19.69 -12.23 -8.21
CA GLN A 271 -20.49 -13.29 -7.59
C GLN A 271 -19.94 -14.68 -7.97
N ASN A 272 -20.52 -15.75 -7.42
CA ASN A 272 -20.21 -17.10 -7.89
C ASN A 272 -20.62 -17.25 -9.35
N ILE A 273 -19.72 -17.75 -10.19
CA ILE A 273 -19.99 -17.92 -11.63
C ILE A 273 -19.90 -19.41 -11.98
N PRO A 274 -21.02 -20.16 -12.00
CA PRO A 274 -21.03 -21.54 -12.44
C PRO A 274 -20.90 -21.60 -13.97
N LEU A 275 -19.77 -22.13 -14.45
CA LEU A 275 -19.47 -22.32 -15.86
C LEU A 275 -18.56 -23.54 -16.04
N ASP A 276 -18.73 -24.30 -17.12
CA ASP A 276 -17.95 -25.53 -17.37
C ASP A 276 -18.00 -26.52 -16.18
N PHE A 277 -19.18 -26.64 -15.53
CA PHE A 277 -19.45 -27.51 -14.38
C PHE A 277 -18.67 -27.20 -13.09
N ARG A 278 -18.10 -26.00 -12.97
CA ARG A 278 -17.44 -25.51 -11.73
C ARG A 278 -17.70 -24.02 -11.52
N ASP A 279 -17.34 -23.52 -10.34
CA ASP A 279 -17.29 -22.08 -10.11
C ASP A 279 -15.97 -21.51 -10.64
N VAL A 280 -16.05 -20.59 -11.61
CA VAL A 280 -14.89 -19.96 -12.27
C VAL A 280 -14.54 -18.59 -11.68
N SER A 281 -15.27 -18.12 -10.67
CA SER A 281 -15.09 -16.77 -10.08
C SER A 281 -13.64 -16.51 -9.65
N TRP A 282 -13.01 -17.44 -8.94
CA TRP A 282 -11.60 -17.29 -8.51
C TRP A 282 -10.60 -17.24 -9.66
N GLU A 283 -10.89 -17.96 -10.74
CA GLU A 283 -10.06 -17.93 -11.94
C GLU A 283 -10.21 -16.59 -12.68
N LEU A 284 -11.44 -16.08 -12.80
CA LEU A 284 -11.73 -14.78 -13.36
C LEU A 284 -11.08 -13.64 -12.55
N ALA A 285 -11.15 -13.71 -11.22
CA ALA A 285 -10.53 -12.71 -10.37
C ALA A 285 -9.01 -12.66 -10.54
N ALA A 286 -8.35 -13.82 -10.60
CA ALA A 286 -6.93 -13.92 -10.90
C ALA A 286 -6.59 -13.28 -12.27
N ASP A 287 -7.39 -13.57 -13.30
CA ASP A 287 -7.15 -13.01 -14.63
C ASP A 287 -7.37 -11.49 -14.68
N ILE A 288 -8.41 -10.96 -14.02
CA ILE A 288 -8.68 -9.52 -13.91
C ILE A 288 -7.50 -8.81 -13.24
N VAL A 289 -6.99 -9.37 -12.14
CA VAL A 289 -5.86 -8.80 -11.40
C VAL A 289 -4.59 -8.82 -12.24
N LEU A 290 -4.25 -9.97 -12.84
CA LEU A 290 -3.04 -10.13 -13.65
C LEU A 290 -3.06 -9.25 -14.89
N PHE A 291 -4.15 -9.30 -15.67
CA PHE A 291 -4.31 -8.47 -16.85
C PHE A 291 -4.36 -6.99 -16.46
N GLY A 292 -5.16 -6.64 -15.46
CA GLY A 292 -5.32 -5.26 -14.97
C GLY A 292 -3.99 -4.61 -14.62
N GLU A 293 -3.06 -5.34 -14.00
CA GLU A 293 -1.74 -4.82 -13.64
C GLU A 293 -0.73 -4.76 -14.80
N LYS A 294 -0.83 -5.64 -15.81
CA LYS A 294 0.28 -5.93 -16.74
C LYS A 294 0.00 -5.70 -18.22
N HIS A 295 -1.26 -5.46 -18.61
CA HIS A 295 -1.68 -5.47 -20.01
C HIS A 295 -1.03 -4.38 -20.90
N LEU A 296 -0.43 -3.34 -20.33
CA LEU A 296 0.25 -2.30 -21.10
C LEU A 296 1.75 -2.59 -21.20
N GLU A 297 2.19 -3.10 -22.35
CA GLU A 297 3.61 -3.29 -22.66
C GLU A 297 4.18 -2.05 -23.34
N ARG A 298 5.16 -1.39 -22.72
CA ARG A 298 5.78 -0.18 -23.28
C ARG A 298 7.24 -0.04 -22.90
N THR A 299 8.02 0.54 -23.80
CA THR A 299 9.37 1.00 -23.48
C THR A 299 9.32 2.13 -22.46
N LEU A 300 10.28 2.15 -21.53
CA LEU A 300 10.32 3.16 -20.48
C LEU A 300 11.69 3.85 -20.38
N ASP A 301 11.75 5.12 -20.76
CA ASP A 301 12.97 5.93 -20.63
C ASP A 301 13.02 6.63 -19.25
N ARG A 302 13.36 5.85 -18.22
CA ARG A 302 13.51 6.33 -16.84
C ARG A 302 14.66 5.62 -16.14
N ALA A 303 15.46 6.39 -15.40
CA ALA A 303 16.65 5.89 -14.71
C ALA A 303 16.40 4.77 -13.67
N TYR A 304 15.16 4.65 -13.18
CA TYR A 304 14.78 3.58 -12.26
C TYR A 304 14.46 2.26 -12.97
N PHE A 305 14.15 2.28 -14.27
CA PHE A 305 13.94 1.10 -15.08
C PHE A 305 15.26 0.66 -15.72
N ARG A 306 15.71 -0.55 -15.39
CA ARG A 306 17.02 -1.08 -15.79
C ARG A 306 16.84 -2.44 -16.46
N PRO A 307 16.36 -2.46 -17.72
CA PRO A 307 16.01 -3.69 -18.42
C PRO A 307 17.20 -4.65 -18.55
N ASP A 308 18.41 -4.13 -18.75
CA ASP A 308 19.63 -4.95 -18.83
C ASP A 308 19.91 -5.70 -17.54
N ARG A 309 19.75 -5.04 -16.39
CA ARG A 309 19.90 -5.69 -15.08
C ARG A 309 18.89 -6.82 -14.90
N ILE A 310 17.62 -6.56 -15.23
CA ILE A 310 16.55 -7.57 -15.13
C ILE A 310 16.91 -8.77 -16.00
N ARG A 311 17.30 -8.51 -17.26
CA ARG A 311 17.72 -9.55 -18.21
C ARG A 311 18.89 -10.37 -17.68
N GLU A 312 19.95 -9.73 -17.20
CA GLU A 312 21.15 -10.41 -16.69
C GLU A 312 20.80 -11.32 -15.50
N GLU A 313 20.05 -10.80 -14.52
CA GLU A 313 19.63 -11.55 -13.34
C GLU A 313 18.71 -12.73 -13.72
N THR A 314 17.75 -12.52 -14.63
CA THR A 314 16.83 -13.57 -15.08
C THR A 314 17.55 -14.64 -15.92
N VAL A 315 18.38 -14.27 -16.89
CA VAL A 315 19.12 -15.24 -17.73
C VAL A 315 20.13 -16.04 -16.90
N LYS A 316 20.75 -15.42 -15.89
CA LYS A 316 21.64 -16.13 -14.97
C LYS A 316 20.89 -17.21 -14.18
N HIS A 317 19.65 -16.95 -13.77
CA HIS A 317 18.81 -17.90 -13.03
C HIS A 317 18.16 -18.94 -13.95
N ILE A 318 17.83 -18.55 -15.19
CA ILE A 318 17.15 -19.37 -16.20
C ILE A 318 18.06 -19.50 -17.44
N PRO A 319 19.14 -20.30 -17.37
CA PRO A 319 20.13 -20.40 -18.45
C PRO A 319 19.55 -20.93 -19.77
N GLN A 320 18.42 -21.64 -19.72
CA GLN A 320 17.70 -22.19 -20.86
C GLN A 320 16.73 -21.22 -21.55
N LEU A 321 16.58 -19.99 -21.05
CA LEU A 321 15.62 -19.01 -21.59
C LEU A 321 15.98 -18.59 -23.03
N ASP A 322 15.04 -18.72 -23.97
CA ASP A 322 15.18 -18.13 -25.31
C ASP A 322 15.12 -16.60 -25.20
N ILE A 323 16.26 -15.94 -25.42
CA ILE A 323 16.40 -14.49 -25.26
C ILE A 323 15.83 -13.66 -26.43
N SER A 324 15.30 -14.29 -27.48
CA SER A 324 14.80 -13.56 -28.67
C SER A 324 13.40 -12.97 -28.51
N GLN A 325 12.55 -13.58 -27.69
CA GLN A 325 11.14 -13.19 -27.46
C GLN A 325 10.82 -12.38 -26.19
N PRO A 326 11.57 -12.49 -25.06
CA PRO A 326 11.20 -11.89 -23.78
C PRO A 326 11.12 -10.36 -23.73
N ARG A 327 11.71 -9.65 -24.71
CA ARG A 327 11.68 -8.18 -24.83
C ARG A 327 11.79 -7.45 -23.48
N PHE A 328 12.92 -7.66 -22.78
CA PHE A 328 13.16 -7.05 -21.46
C PHE A 328 13.14 -5.52 -21.47
N ASP A 329 13.26 -4.89 -22.65
CA ASP A 329 13.11 -3.46 -22.88
C ASP A 329 11.67 -2.92 -22.64
N LEU A 330 10.68 -3.82 -22.56
CA LEU A 330 9.29 -3.47 -22.29
C LEU A 330 8.98 -3.62 -20.79
N ALA A 331 8.56 -2.52 -20.17
CA ALA A 331 7.91 -2.54 -18.86
C ALA A 331 6.42 -2.88 -19.02
N ASN A 332 5.90 -3.66 -18.07
CA ASN A 332 4.47 -3.94 -17.95
C ASN A 332 3.87 -2.94 -16.96
N GLU A 333 2.92 -2.15 -17.44
CA GLU A 333 2.17 -1.17 -16.66
C GLU A 333 0.66 -1.45 -16.75
N GLY A 334 -0.11 -0.78 -15.91
CA GLY A 334 -1.55 -0.99 -15.79
C GLY A 334 -2.09 -0.37 -14.51
N PHE A 335 -3.13 -0.95 -13.96
CA PHE A 335 -3.59 -0.67 -12.61
C PHE A 335 -2.56 -1.13 -11.56
N THR A 336 -2.74 -0.65 -10.33
CA THR A 336 -2.10 -1.21 -9.14
C THR A 336 -3.17 -1.94 -8.33
N TYR A 337 -3.01 -3.24 -8.12
CA TYR A 337 -3.88 -4.01 -7.23
C TYR A 337 -3.75 -3.50 -5.79
N ARG A 338 -4.89 -3.27 -5.14
CA ARG A 338 -4.96 -2.74 -3.79
C ARG A 338 -5.38 -3.82 -2.80
N ASP A 339 -6.57 -4.35 -3.02
CA ASP A 339 -7.28 -5.18 -2.05
C ASP A 339 -8.30 -6.11 -2.74
N CYS A 340 -8.67 -7.18 -2.03
CA CYS A 340 -9.76 -8.08 -2.38
C CYS A 340 -10.54 -8.34 -1.10
N PHE A 341 -11.79 -7.88 -1.04
CA PHE A 341 -12.69 -8.17 0.07
C PHE A 341 -13.45 -9.44 -0.22
N ILE A 342 -13.61 -10.27 0.80
CA ILE A 342 -14.44 -11.44 0.81
C ILE A 342 -15.76 -11.07 1.45
N LEU A 343 -16.84 -11.15 0.68
CA LEU A 343 -18.18 -10.79 1.12
C LEU A 343 -18.98 -12.06 1.44
N GLY A 344 -19.42 -12.19 2.69
CA GLY A 344 -20.37 -13.20 3.15
C GLY A 344 -21.79 -12.63 3.19
N GLN A 345 -22.79 -13.42 2.80
CA GLN A 345 -24.20 -13.07 2.95
C GLN A 345 -24.84 -13.93 4.05
N SER A 346 -25.69 -13.31 4.87
CA SER A 346 -26.29 -13.90 6.08
C SER A 346 -27.21 -15.11 5.84
N GLN A 347 -27.52 -15.45 4.59
CA GLN A 347 -28.28 -16.64 4.21
C GLN A 347 -27.53 -17.42 3.14
N ALA A 348 -27.49 -18.75 3.33
CA ALA A 348 -26.74 -19.70 2.53
C ALA A 348 -26.79 -19.39 1.02
N TYR A 349 -25.64 -19.02 0.43
CA TYR A 349 -25.02 -19.55 -0.80
C TYR A 349 -23.90 -18.59 -1.23
N GLY A 350 -22.65 -19.05 -1.24
CA GLY A 350 -21.55 -18.40 -1.96
C GLY A 350 -20.59 -17.51 -1.19
N ILE A 351 -19.42 -17.31 -1.77
CA ILE A 351 -18.41 -16.36 -1.31
C ILE A 351 -18.11 -15.45 -2.49
N GLU A 352 -18.36 -14.17 -2.30
CA GLU A 352 -18.18 -13.18 -3.35
C GLU A 352 -16.91 -12.38 -3.13
N GLN A 353 -16.38 -11.84 -4.23
CA GLN A 353 -15.11 -11.14 -4.25
C GLN A 353 -15.33 -9.70 -4.68
N LEU A 354 -14.76 -8.76 -3.94
CA LEU A 354 -14.72 -7.35 -4.32
C LEU A 354 -13.27 -6.91 -4.53
N LEU A 355 -12.84 -6.88 -5.79
CA LEU A 355 -11.49 -6.50 -6.19
C LEU A 355 -11.37 -4.98 -6.26
N VAL A 356 -10.26 -4.43 -5.79
CA VAL A 356 -9.96 -3.00 -5.86
C VAL A 356 -8.64 -2.78 -6.58
N LEU A 357 -8.70 -2.03 -7.68
CA LEU A 357 -7.55 -1.67 -8.53
C LEU A 357 -7.47 -0.14 -8.66
N GLN A 358 -6.29 0.45 -8.47
CA GLN A 358 -6.08 1.90 -8.59
C GLN A 358 -5.31 2.26 -9.85
N LYS A 359 -5.79 3.24 -10.63
CA LYS A 359 -5.06 3.78 -11.77
C LYS A 359 -4.02 4.78 -11.26
N ASN A 360 -2.74 4.47 -11.44
CA ASN A 360 -1.63 5.39 -11.20
C ASN A 360 -0.90 5.63 -12.52
N HIS A 361 -1.56 6.30 -13.46
CA HIS A 361 -0.94 6.64 -14.73
C HIS A 361 0.12 7.71 -14.51
N ARG A 362 1.29 7.53 -15.13
CA ARG A 362 2.38 8.50 -15.06
C ARG A 362 1.96 9.83 -15.69
N ASP A 363 1.81 10.85 -14.86
CA ASP A 363 1.51 12.22 -15.28
C ASP A 363 2.68 13.14 -14.90
N GLU A 364 3.26 13.81 -15.89
CA GLU A 364 4.42 14.70 -15.73
C GLU A 364 4.01 16.18 -15.66
N THR A 365 2.70 16.48 -15.58
CA THR A 365 2.19 17.85 -15.40
C THR A 365 2.80 18.46 -14.15
N VAL A 366 3.49 19.60 -14.32
CA VAL A 366 4.16 20.30 -13.22
C VAL A 366 3.11 20.87 -12.27
N VAL A 367 3.27 20.58 -10.97
CA VAL A 367 2.41 21.15 -9.91
C VAL A 367 3.23 22.18 -9.13
N PRO A 368 2.82 23.46 -9.08
CA PRO A 368 3.51 24.49 -8.31
C PRO A 368 3.50 24.19 -6.81
N CYS A 369 4.35 24.87 -6.04
CA CYS A 369 4.42 24.64 -4.60
C CYS A 369 3.08 24.99 -3.93
N PRO A 370 2.49 24.09 -3.10
CA PRO A 370 1.20 24.37 -2.45
C PRO A 370 1.23 25.56 -1.49
N THR A 371 2.42 25.91 -0.99
CA THR A 371 2.57 26.94 0.04
C THR A 371 2.99 28.28 -0.55
N CYS A 372 4.03 28.31 -1.38
CA CYS A 372 4.52 29.57 -1.96
C CYS A 372 4.05 29.83 -3.39
N ARG A 373 3.35 28.87 -4.03
CA ARG A 373 2.87 28.93 -5.41
C ARG A 373 3.92 29.12 -6.49
N SER A 374 5.19 29.10 -6.12
CA SER A 374 6.30 29.16 -7.06
C SER A 374 6.31 27.95 -8.00
N SER A 375 6.61 28.22 -9.27
CA SER A 375 6.92 27.23 -10.29
C SER A 375 8.38 26.73 -10.22
N GLU A 376 9.20 27.28 -9.32
CA GLU A 376 10.55 26.78 -9.04
C GLU A 376 10.46 25.45 -8.28
N VAL A 377 10.19 24.36 -9.00
CA VAL A 377 10.00 23.01 -8.45
C VAL A 377 10.80 21.99 -9.26
N GLU A 378 11.24 20.92 -8.61
CA GLU A 378 12.00 19.85 -9.26
C GLU A 378 11.30 18.50 -9.08
N GLY A 379 11.15 17.75 -10.18
CA GLY A 379 10.43 16.49 -10.21
C GLY A 379 11.31 15.30 -10.54
N ASN A 380 12.25 14.94 -9.66
CA ASN A 380 13.17 13.80 -9.91
C ASN A 380 12.80 12.52 -9.14
N SER A 381 11.65 12.49 -8.47
CA SER A 381 11.26 11.36 -7.62
C SER A 381 9.80 10.96 -7.78
N TYR A 382 9.51 9.71 -7.44
CA TYR A 382 8.16 9.15 -7.36
C TYR A 382 8.02 8.43 -6.01
N PRO A 383 7.01 8.72 -5.18
CA PRO A 383 6.72 7.95 -3.97
C PRO A 383 6.27 6.52 -4.27
N SER A 384 5.59 6.30 -5.38
CA SER A 384 5.19 4.99 -5.90
C SER A 384 5.18 5.03 -7.42
N LEU A 385 5.17 3.86 -8.07
CA LEU A 385 5.09 3.77 -9.53
C LEU A 385 3.91 4.62 -10.07
N GLY A 386 4.21 5.45 -11.08
CA GLY A 386 3.23 6.32 -11.73
C GLY A 386 2.88 7.62 -10.99
N VAL A 387 3.22 7.77 -9.70
CA VAL A 387 2.89 8.97 -8.93
C VAL A 387 4.08 9.93 -8.92
N LYS A 388 4.00 11.03 -9.68
CA LYS A 388 5.07 12.04 -9.72
C LYS A 388 5.11 12.86 -8.42
N SER A 389 6.31 13.11 -7.90
CA SER A 389 6.52 14.06 -6.79
C SER A 389 7.43 15.21 -7.18
N TRP A 390 7.10 16.38 -6.64
CA TRP A 390 7.78 17.66 -6.83
C TRP A 390 8.41 18.10 -5.51
N GLU A 391 9.60 18.71 -5.58
CA GLU A 391 10.28 19.36 -4.46
C GLU A 391 10.41 20.87 -4.72
N CYS A 392 9.94 21.70 -3.79
CA CYS A 392 10.02 23.16 -3.93
C CYS A 392 11.48 23.66 -3.83
N ARG A 393 11.92 24.44 -4.82
CA ARG A 393 13.26 25.02 -4.91
C ARG A 393 13.33 26.48 -4.48
N ASN A 394 12.20 27.16 -4.28
CA ASN A 394 12.17 28.51 -3.71
C ASN A 394 12.86 28.52 -2.31
N PRO A 395 13.99 29.22 -2.14
CA PRO A 395 14.74 29.25 -0.88
C PRO A 395 14.03 30.07 0.22
N LEU A 396 13.05 30.89 -0.14
CA LEU A 396 12.25 31.69 0.79
C LEU A 396 10.88 31.05 1.08
N CYS A 397 10.66 29.81 0.64
CA CYS A 397 9.44 29.09 0.97
C CYS A 397 9.41 28.78 2.49
N PRO A 398 8.33 29.11 3.21
CA PRO A 398 8.23 28.89 4.65
C PRO A 398 8.21 27.39 4.99
N ASP A 399 7.77 26.54 4.06
CA ASP A 399 7.59 25.11 4.26
C ASP A 399 8.86 24.28 4.06
N ARG A 400 10.01 24.92 3.85
CA ARG A 400 11.30 24.22 3.85
C ARG A 400 11.51 23.54 5.20
N SER A 401 12.14 22.37 5.20
CA SER A 401 12.45 21.61 6.41
C SER A 401 13.38 22.41 7.32
N LYS A 402 13.51 22.02 8.59
CA LYS A 402 14.45 22.65 9.54
C LYS A 402 15.91 22.71 9.08
N TYR A 403 16.30 21.88 8.11
CA TYR A 403 17.63 21.86 7.49
C TYR A 403 17.60 22.31 6.01
N ASN A 404 16.74 23.28 5.71
CA ASN A 404 16.66 23.97 4.43
C ASN A 404 16.39 23.08 3.19
N ARG A 405 15.77 21.91 3.37
CA ARG A 405 15.32 21.06 2.24
C ARG A 405 13.94 21.50 1.77
N GLY A 406 13.68 21.49 0.46
CA GLY A 406 12.37 21.81 -0.09
C GLY A 406 11.26 20.86 0.38
N LYS A 407 10.05 21.39 0.55
CA LYS A 407 8.84 20.57 0.77
C LYS A 407 8.60 19.69 -0.45
N ARG A 408 8.36 18.41 -0.20
CA ARG A 408 7.97 17.43 -1.22
C ARG A 408 6.47 17.20 -1.19
N TYR A 409 5.87 17.10 -2.35
CA TYR A 409 4.44 16.84 -2.51
C TYR A 409 4.19 16.12 -3.85
N SER A 410 2.97 15.63 -4.04
CA SER A 410 2.49 15.04 -5.29
C SER A 410 1.04 15.45 -5.49
N PHE A 411 0.54 15.43 -6.72
CA PHE A 411 -0.88 15.70 -6.95
C PHE A 411 -1.79 14.74 -6.16
N ARG A 412 -1.48 13.43 -6.18
CA ARG A 412 -2.20 12.42 -5.38
C ARG A 412 -2.22 12.76 -3.90
N GLY A 413 -1.09 13.20 -3.34
CA GLY A 413 -1.01 13.62 -1.93
C GLY A 413 -1.84 14.87 -1.63
N LEU A 414 -1.91 15.82 -2.57
CA LEU A 414 -2.75 17.01 -2.45
C LEU A 414 -4.25 16.66 -2.53
N ALA A 415 -4.63 15.75 -3.42
CA ALA A 415 -6.00 15.26 -3.54
C ALA A 415 -6.46 14.52 -2.27
N MET A 416 -5.58 13.70 -1.71
CA MET A 416 -5.81 13.04 -0.42
C MET A 416 -5.95 14.06 0.72
N GLN A 417 -5.13 15.11 0.75
CA GLN A 417 -5.26 16.16 1.75
C GLN A 417 -6.59 16.92 1.59
N GLN A 418 -6.99 17.25 0.35
CA GLN A 418 -8.28 17.88 0.10
C GLN A 418 -9.46 17.00 0.56
N ALA A 419 -9.36 15.68 0.40
CA ALA A 419 -10.37 14.76 0.90
C ALA A 419 -10.50 14.80 2.43
N ILE A 420 -9.41 15.08 3.15
CA ILE A 420 -9.43 15.32 4.60
C ILE A 420 -10.05 16.68 4.91
N ASP A 421 -9.66 17.72 4.17
CA ASP A 421 -10.01 19.11 4.45
C ASP A 421 -11.49 19.44 4.22
N ASP A 422 -12.17 18.67 3.37
CA ASP A 422 -13.60 18.83 3.11
C ASP A 422 -14.45 17.85 3.94
N GLU A 423 -15.06 18.37 5.02
CA GLU A 423 -15.88 17.61 5.99
C GLU A 423 -17.06 16.86 5.36
N ARG A 424 -17.50 17.21 4.14
CA ARG A 424 -18.52 16.45 3.39
C ARG A 424 -18.05 15.04 3.00
N ASN A 425 -16.75 14.78 3.13
CA ASN A 425 -16.13 13.49 2.92
C ASN A 425 -15.95 12.67 4.19
N ASP A 426 -16.33 13.19 5.36
CA ASP A 426 -16.15 12.47 6.62
C ASP A 426 -16.93 11.14 6.63
N ILE A 427 -16.24 10.10 7.08
CA ILE A 427 -16.76 8.74 7.21
C ILE A 427 -17.01 8.48 8.69
N ALA A 428 -18.19 7.96 9.02
CA ALA A 428 -18.52 7.62 10.40
C ALA A 428 -17.52 6.58 10.96
N PRO A 429 -17.00 6.75 12.19
CA PRO A 429 -16.06 5.79 12.77
C PRO A 429 -16.61 4.35 12.87
N ASP A 430 -17.90 4.19 13.13
CA ASP A 430 -18.57 2.87 13.12
C ASP A 430 -18.55 2.22 11.75
N PHE A 431 -18.75 3.00 10.69
CA PHE A 431 -18.66 2.52 9.32
C PHE A 431 -17.23 2.05 9.00
N VAL A 432 -16.21 2.82 9.37
CA VAL A 432 -14.80 2.38 9.21
C VAL A 432 -14.52 1.11 10.02
N ARG A 433 -15.10 0.96 11.22
CA ARG A 433 -14.97 -0.27 12.01
C ARG A 433 -15.56 -1.49 11.31
N GLN A 434 -16.71 -1.35 10.66
CA GLN A 434 -17.36 -2.42 9.90
C GLN A 434 -16.45 -2.94 8.77
N TRP A 435 -15.82 -2.03 8.03
CA TRP A 435 -14.97 -2.34 6.87
C TRP A 435 -13.48 -2.47 7.22
N ARG A 436 -13.15 -2.62 8.50
CA ARG A 436 -11.76 -2.71 8.99
C ARG A 436 -11.06 -4.00 8.54
N ARG A 437 -11.82 -5.07 8.34
CA ARG A 437 -11.32 -6.37 7.87
C ARG A 437 -11.65 -6.54 6.40
N ASP A 438 -10.86 -7.31 5.68
CA ASP A 438 -11.11 -7.69 4.29
C ASP A 438 -11.91 -8.99 4.15
N VAL A 439 -12.47 -9.51 5.25
CA VAL A 439 -13.51 -10.54 5.27
C VAL A 439 -14.70 -9.94 6.02
N VAL A 440 -15.80 -9.69 5.31
CA VAL A 440 -16.92 -8.86 5.77
C VAL A 440 -18.24 -9.60 5.52
N GLU A 441 -19.09 -9.64 6.53
CA GLU A 441 -20.49 -10.05 6.36
C GLU A 441 -21.30 -8.81 5.97
N VAL A 442 -22.05 -8.90 4.88
CA VAL A 442 -22.90 -7.81 4.37
C VAL A 442 -24.35 -8.26 4.34
N SER A 443 -25.26 -7.34 4.65
CA SER A 443 -26.70 -7.62 4.60
C SER A 443 -27.25 -7.56 3.18
N ASP A 444 -26.73 -6.62 2.38
CA ASP A 444 -27.10 -6.35 0.99
C ASP A 444 -25.95 -5.63 0.25
N TYR A 445 -26.17 -5.32 -1.03
CA TYR A 445 -25.19 -4.60 -1.85
C TYR A 445 -25.20 -3.08 -1.67
N ASP A 446 -26.18 -2.52 -0.96
CA ASP A 446 -26.23 -1.08 -0.70
C ASP A 446 -25.11 -0.70 0.27
N GLU A 447 -24.85 -1.56 1.28
CA GLU A 447 -23.70 -1.42 2.16
C GLU A 447 -22.36 -1.44 1.39
N VAL A 448 -22.25 -2.32 0.37
CA VAL A 448 -21.05 -2.43 -0.49
C VAL A 448 -20.90 -1.16 -1.33
N LEU A 449 -21.97 -0.68 -1.95
CA LEU A 449 -21.97 0.53 -2.77
C LEU A 449 -21.64 1.77 -1.92
N GLU A 450 -22.21 1.88 -0.72
CA GLU A 450 -21.90 2.94 0.24
C GLU A 450 -20.41 2.91 0.63
N MET A 451 -19.84 1.72 0.86
CA MET A 451 -18.41 1.59 1.14
C MET A 451 -17.56 2.09 -0.02
N ILE A 452 -17.89 1.70 -1.25
CA ILE A 452 -17.16 2.13 -2.44
C ILE A 452 -17.16 3.64 -2.56
N VAL A 453 -18.33 4.26 -2.43
CA VAL A 453 -18.50 5.72 -2.51
C VAL A 453 -17.71 6.40 -1.39
N ARG A 454 -17.82 5.94 -0.15
CA ARG A 454 -17.12 6.54 1.00
C ARG A 454 -15.60 6.37 0.93
N HIS A 455 -15.09 5.23 0.49
CA HIS A 455 -13.66 4.92 0.59
C HIS A 455 -12.86 5.34 -0.65
N TYR A 456 -13.49 5.38 -1.82
CA TYR A 456 -12.80 5.54 -3.11
C TYR A 456 -13.29 6.73 -3.95
N SER A 457 -14.12 7.63 -3.39
CA SER A 457 -14.55 8.86 -4.06
C SER A 457 -14.63 10.05 -3.09
N ILE A 458 -14.58 11.28 -3.62
CA ILE A 458 -14.81 12.53 -2.88
C ILE A 458 -16.11 13.20 -3.33
N TRP A 459 -16.60 14.15 -2.55
CA TRP A 459 -17.85 14.87 -2.80
C TRP A 459 -17.83 15.52 -4.18
N GLY A 460 -18.91 15.34 -4.96
CA GLY A 460 -19.03 15.83 -6.32
C GLY A 460 -18.39 14.94 -7.40
N ASP A 461 -17.78 13.81 -7.04
CA ASP A 461 -17.31 12.83 -8.02
C ASP A 461 -18.49 12.19 -8.78
N GLU A 462 -18.22 11.82 -10.03
CA GLU A 462 -19.10 10.96 -10.80
C GLU A 462 -18.52 9.53 -10.88
N ILE A 463 -19.41 8.55 -10.79
CA ILE A 463 -19.10 7.12 -10.73
C ILE A 463 -19.81 6.42 -11.88
N ARG A 464 -19.07 5.61 -12.64
CA ARG A 464 -19.61 4.76 -13.71
C ARG A 464 -19.85 3.37 -13.16
N CYS A 465 -21.10 2.92 -13.15
CA CYS A 465 -21.49 1.58 -12.72
C CYS A 465 -21.88 0.75 -13.93
N PHE A 466 -21.30 -0.44 -14.06
CA PHE A 466 -21.56 -1.38 -15.15
C PHE A 466 -22.16 -2.66 -14.60
N GLY A 467 -23.35 -3.04 -15.08
CA GLY A 467 -24.08 -4.21 -14.63
C GLY A 467 -25.31 -3.82 -13.82
N GLU A 468 -25.91 -4.81 -13.15
CA GLU A 468 -27.19 -4.65 -12.48
C GLU A 468 -27.10 -5.07 -11.00
N LEU A 469 -27.65 -4.22 -10.13
CA LEU A 469 -27.86 -4.46 -8.70
C LEU A 469 -29.34 -4.20 -8.38
N THR A 470 -29.79 -4.69 -7.22
CA THR A 470 -31.17 -4.51 -6.76
C THR A 470 -31.57 -3.04 -6.68
N GLU A 471 -30.69 -2.21 -6.12
CA GLU A 471 -30.85 -0.75 -6.06
C GLU A 471 -29.77 -0.09 -6.92
N GLN A 472 -30.20 0.92 -7.68
CA GLN A 472 -29.34 1.66 -8.61
C GLN A 472 -29.58 3.16 -8.46
N PRO A 473 -29.16 3.76 -7.33
CA PRO A 473 -29.37 5.18 -7.10
C PRO A 473 -28.59 5.99 -8.12
N ASN A 474 -29.16 7.11 -8.59
CA ASN A 474 -28.46 8.06 -9.45
C ASN A 474 -27.58 9.05 -8.66
N GLU A 475 -27.78 9.12 -7.34
CA GLU A 475 -26.97 9.93 -6.43
C GLU A 475 -26.81 9.21 -5.09
N LEU A 476 -25.60 9.19 -4.54
CA LEU A 476 -25.32 8.65 -3.20
C LEU A 476 -24.26 9.51 -2.51
N LEU A 477 -24.58 10.03 -1.32
CA LEU A 477 -23.67 10.86 -0.52
C LEU A 477 -23.04 12.02 -1.32
N GLY A 478 -23.82 12.63 -2.21
CA GLY A 478 -23.42 13.72 -3.12
C GLY A 478 -22.43 13.36 -4.22
N ARG A 479 -22.35 12.08 -4.57
CA ARG A 479 -21.72 11.61 -5.81
C ARG A 479 -22.81 11.22 -6.78
N VAL A 480 -22.59 11.47 -8.06
CA VAL A 480 -23.52 11.07 -9.12
C VAL A 480 -23.11 9.69 -9.62
N LEU A 481 -24.07 8.78 -9.74
CA LEU A 481 -23.85 7.42 -10.23
C LEU A 481 -24.55 7.25 -11.57
N HIS A 482 -23.81 6.78 -12.56
CA HIS A 482 -24.32 6.51 -13.90
C HIS A 482 -24.32 5.00 -14.14
N TRP A 483 -25.50 4.43 -14.32
CA TRP A 483 -25.67 2.98 -14.50
C TRP A 483 -25.79 2.62 -15.98
N GLU A 484 -25.02 1.63 -16.39
CA GLU A 484 -25.02 1.07 -17.74
C GLU A 484 -25.08 -0.46 -17.66
N SER A 485 -25.87 -1.11 -18.52
CA SER A 485 -25.88 -2.56 -18.61
C SER A 485 -24.55 -3.09 -19.16
N LEU A 486 -24.12 -4.25 -18.67
CA LEU A 486 -22.94 -4.92 -19.20
C LEU A 486 -23.22 -5.58 -20.55
N THR A 487 -22.43 -5.23 -21.55
CA THR A 487 -22.51 -5.83 -22.90
C THR A 487 -21.96 -7.25 -22.89
N GLY A 488 -22.62 -8.17 -23.59
CA GLY A 488 -22.16 -9.55 -23.81
C GLY A 488 -21.12 -9.69 -24.94
N GLU A 489 -20.80 -8.59 -25.62
CA GLU A 489 -19.89 -8.54 -26.75
C GLU A 489 -18.66 -7.68 -26.43
N ALA A 490 -17.54 -8.02 -27.07
CA ALA A 490 -16.28 -7.27 -27.02
C ALA A 490 -15.78 -7.01 -28.43
N GLU A 491 -15.46 -5.75 -28.72
CA GLU A 491 -14.93 -5.32 -30.03
C GLU A 491 -13.51 -5.84 -30.26
N GLU A 492 -12.73 -5.97 -29.18
CA GLU A 492 -11.37 -6.47 -29.21
C GLU A 492 -11.23 -7.83 -28.52
N ASN A 493 -10.17 -8.56 -28.87
CA ASN A 493 -9.81 -9.79 -28.21
C ASN A 493 -8.68 -9.56 -27.18
N ALA A 494 -9.05 -9.16 -25.97
CA ALA A 494 -8.13 -8.97 -24.84
C ALA A 494 -7.37 -10.26 -24.46
N MET A 495 -7.94 -11.44 -24.74
CA MET A 495 -7.29 -12.72 -24.43
C MET A 495 -5.98 -12.94 -25.18
N THR A 496 -5.82 -12.33 -26.36
CA THR A 496 -4.58 -12.42 -27.17
C THR A 496 -3.34 -11.96 -26.40
N TRP A 497 -3.49 -11.16 -25.35
CA TRP A 497 -2.40 -10.76 -24.47
C TRP A 497 -1.77 -11.95 -23.73
N PHE A 498 -2.57 -12.90 -23.23
CA PHE A 498 -2.04 -14.10 -22.53
C PHE A 498 -1.19 -14.99 -23.43
N ASP A 499 -1.48 -14.97 -24.74
CA ASP A 499 -0.79 -15.77 -25.74
C ASP A 499 0.48 -15.08 -26.25
N ASN A 500 0.45 -13.75 -26.41
CA ASN A 500 1.45 -13.03 -27.18
C ASN A 500 2.36 -12.11 -26.36
N ALA A 501 1.97 -11.72 -25.15
CA ALA A 501 2.72 -10.74 -24.38
C ALA A 501 4.14 -11.22 -24.04
N ALA A 502 5.10 -10.31 -24.14
CA ALA A 502 6.50 -10.59 -23.82
C ALA A 502 6.70 -10.99 -22.35
N PHE A 503 5.82 -10.49 -21.47
CA PHE A 503 5.77 -10.85 -20.04
C PHE A 503 5.87 -12.37 -19.81
N PHE A 504 5.04 -13.16 -20.51
CA PHE A 504 4.96 -14.61 -20.34
C PHE A 504 6.12 -15.38 -20.99
N ARG A 505 6.97 -14.69 -21.76
CA ARG A 505 8.16 -15.27 -22.40
C ARG A 505 9.39 -15.20 -21.50
N ARG A 506 9.29 -14.58 -20.30
CA ARG A 506 10.41 -14.37 -19.36
C ARG A 506 10.59 -15.49 -18.32
N TYR A 507 9.67 -16.45 -18.26
CA TYR A 507 9.66 -17.60 -17.34
C TYR A 507 8.87 -18.77 -17.94
N GLY A 508 8.79 -19.90 -17.24
CA GLY A 508 7.97 -21.05 -17.65
C GLY A 508 8.67 -21.95 -18.66
N VAL A 509 10.00 -22.02 -18.62
CA VAL A 509 10.80 -22.83 -19.55
C VAL A 509 11.14 -24.16 -18.89
N ALA A 510 10.95 -25.29 -19.58
CA ALA A 510 11.32 -26.59 -19.03
C ALA A 510 12.84 -26.63 -18.72
N PRO A 511 13.24 -27.20 -17.57
CA PRO A 511 14.65 -27.27 -17.21
C PRO A 511 15.41 -28.19 -18.17
N THR A 512 16.63 -27.82 -18.54
CA THR A 512 17.60 -28.79 -19.07
C THR A 512 17.96 -29.75 -17.95
N LYS A 513 17.98 -31.07 -18.18
CA LYS A 513 18.40 -32.06 -17.17
C LYS A 513 19.77 -31.66 -16.59
N VAL A 514 19.78 -31.16 -15.35
CA VAL A 514 21.02 -30.84 -14.61
C VAL A 514 21.34 -32.00 -13.67
N SER A 515 22.63 -32.11 -13.32
CA SER A 515 23.18 -33.02 -12.32
C SER A 515 22.28 -33.14 -11.09
N HIS A 516 22.04 -34.38 -10.64
CA HIS A 516 21.25 -34.69 -9.47
C HIS A 516 21.89 -34.04 -8.24
N ASP A 517 21.09 -33.31 -7.46
CA ASP A 517 21.47 -32.91 -6.11
C ASP A 517 21.34 -34.11 -5.16
N HIS A 518 22.14 -34.11 -4.09
CA HIS A 518 22.09 -35.19 -3.11
C HIS A 518 20.87 -35.00 -2.20
N TRP A 519 20.02 -36.02 -2.12
CA TRP A 519 18.90 -36.06 -1.18
C TRP A 519 18.89 -37.37 -0.41
N ILE A 520 18.34 -37.33 0.80
CA ILE A 520 18.25 -38.48 1.71
C ILE A 520 16.83 -38.59 2.28
N ASN A 521 16.32 -39.83 2.43
CA ASN A 521 15.09 -40.07 3.16
C ASN A 521 15.41 -40.29 4.65
N LEU A 522 15.00 -39.35 5.50
CA LEU A 522 15.15 -39.39 6.95
C LEU A 522 13.96 -40.07 7.65
N GLY A 523 12.90 -40.36 6.89
CA GLY A 523 11.64 -40.90 7.41
C GLY A 523 11.54 -42.42 7.35
N THR A 524 10.29 -42.90 7.44
CA THR A 524 9.92 -44.32 7.33
C THR A 524 9.19 -44.58 6.02
N GLU A 525 8.79 -45.84 5.75
CA GLU A 525 8.00 -46.18 4.57
C GLU A 525 6.64 -45.46 4.53
N ARG A 526 5.97 -45.34 5.69
CA ARG A 526 4.65 -44.70 5.81
C ARG A 526 4.73 -43.18 5.90
N PHE A 527 5.82 -42.65 6.46
CA PHE A 527 6.07 -41.22 6.58
C PHE A 527 7.45 -40.91 6.01
N GLN A 528 7.52 -40.71 4.70
CA GLN A 528 8.75 -40.39 4.00
C GLN A 528 9.07 -38.91 4.16
N VAL A 529 10.31 -38.61 4.53
CA VAL A 529 10.81 -37.26 4.75
C VAL A 529 12.10 -37.12 3.98
N PHE A 530 12.02 -36.52 2.79
CA PHE A 530 13.17 -36.30 1.93
C PHE A 530 13.79 -34.95 2.23
N CYS A 531 15.03 -34.97 2.73
CA CYS A 531 15.85 -33.78 2.88
C CYS A 531 16.55 -33.49 1.54
N GLY A 532 16.12 -32.44 0.84
CA GLY A 532 16.65 -32.07 -0.47
C GLY A 532 15.76 -31.07 -1.23
N ASP A 533 16.25 -30.60 -2.37
CA ASP A 533 15.49 -29.69 -3.24
C ASP A 533 14.35 -30.44 -3.96
N SER A 534 13.15 -29.88 -3.87
CA SER A 534 11.91 -30.48 -4.37
C SER A 534 11.95 -30.78 -5.86
N ARG A 535 12.71 -30.02 -6.66
CA ARG A 535 12.85 -30.28 -8.11
C ARG A 535 13.43 -31.65 -8.38
N TYR A 536 14.51 -32.01 -7.68
CA TYR A 536 15.23 -33.27 -7.91
C TYR A 536 14.56 -34.45 -7.21
N VAL A 537 14.03 -34.25 -6.00
CA VAL A 537 13.33 -35.32 -5.28
C VAL A 537 12.07 -35.74 -6.04
N LEU A 538 11.26 -34.77 -6.50
CA LEU A 538 10.04 -35.07 -7.25
C LEU A 538 10.35 -35.76 -8.58
N GLU A 539 11.44 -35.41 -9.28
CA GLU A 539 11.86 -36.08 -10.52
C GLU A 539 12.08 -37.59 -10.32
N ALA A 540 12.59 -38.00 -9.17
CA ALA A 540 12.81 -39.41 -8.84
C ALA A 540 11.53 -40.19 -8.52
N LEU A 541 10.42 -39.51 -8.21
CA LEU A 541 9.14 -40.16 -7.93
C LEU A 541 8.47 -40.63 -9.23
N LYS A 542 7.75 -41.76 -9.14
CA LYS A 542 6.97 -42.29 -10.25
C LYS A 542 5.82 -41.34 -10.61
N GLU A 543 5.52 -41.21 -11.91
CA GLU A 543 4.31 -40.53 -12.37
C GLU A 543 3.04 -41.21 -11.82
N ASP A 544 1.95 -40.45 -11.68
CA ASP A 544 0.64 -40.93 -11.21
C ASP A 544 0.71 -41.82 -9.94
N SER A 545 1.56 -41.42 -8.99
CA SER A 545 1.83 -42.17 -7.75
C SER A 545 1.23 -41.53 -6.49
N VAL A 546 0.85 -40.26 -6.55
CA VAL A 546 0.35 -39.47 -5.42
C VAL A 546 -1.15 -39.20 -5.57
N ASP A 547 -1.92 -39.33 -4.49
CA ASP A 547 -3.39 -39.20 -4.51
C ASP A 547 -3.88 -37.77 -4.23
N GLY A 548 -3.09 -36.95 -3.54
CA GLY A 548 -3.37 -35.53 -3.31
C GLY A 548 -2.15 -34.78 -2.78
N ALA A 549 -2.16 -33.46 -2.91
CA ALA A 549 -1.08 -32.60 -2.40
C ALA A 549 -1.64 -31.43 -1.60
N VAL A 550 -0.89 -30.98 -0.60
CA VAL A 550 -1.17 -29.76 0.14
C VAL A 550 0.13 -29.12 0.57
N THR A 551 0.25 -27.80 0.38
CA THR A 551 1.49 -27.09 0.70
C THR A 551 1.26 -25.61 0.94
N SER A 552 2.32 -24.96 1.42
CA SER A 552 2.51 -23.52 1.42
C SER A 552 3.94 -23.26 0.95
N PRO A 553 4.16 -22.86 -0.31
CA PRO A 553 5.49 -22.61 -0.84
C PRO A 553 6.17 -21.47 -0.06
N PRO A 554 7.50 -21.31 -0.18
CA PRO A 554 8.15 -20.06 0.19
C PRO A 554 7.58 -18.92 -0.67
N TYR A 555 6.94 -17.93 -0.04
CA TYR A 555 6.40 -16.77 -0.78
C TYR A 555 7.55 -15.86 -1.24
N TYR A 556 7.39 -15.24 -2.42
CA TYR A 556 8.37 -14.33 -3.01
C TYR A 556 8.84 -13.28 -1.99
N ASN A 557 10.14 -13.33 -1.62
CA ASN A 557 10.85 -12.37 -0.78
C ASN A 557 10.24 -12.06 0.61
N ALA A 558 9.22 -12.82 1.03
CA ALA A 558 8.48 -12.58 2.27
C ALA A 558 9.25 -12.98 3.53
N ARG A 559 10.30 -13.81 3.41
CA ARG A 559 11.12 -14.33 4.52
C ARG A 559 12.59 -14.39 4.13
N GLU A 560 13.47 -14.45 5.13
CA GLU A 560 14.92 -14.47 4.92
C GLU A 560 15.40 -15.70 4.11
N TYR A 561 14.70 -16.83 4.22
CA TYR A 561 15.00 -18.05 3.46
C TYR A 561 14.43 -18.04 2.03
N SER A 562 13.59 -17.07 1.67
CA SER A 562 12.91 -17.02 0.39
C SER A 562 13.36 -15.77 -0.38
N GLN A 563 14.45 -15.86 -1.16
CA GLN A 563 15.07 -14.68 -1.80
C GLN A 563 15.36 -14.92 -3.28
N TRP A 564 14.74 -14.11 -4.14
CA TRP A 564 14.94 -14.09 -5.58
C TRP A 564 15.29 -12.67 -6.07
N PRO A 565 16.08 -12.53 -7.13
CA PRO A 565 16.45 -11.22 -7.66
C PRO A 565 15.24 -10.47 -8.24
N ASN A 566 14.33 -11.18 -8.91
CA ASN A 566 13.09 -10.64 -9.45
C ASN A 566 12.00 -11.71 -9.55
N ILE A 567 10.76 -11.28 -9.80
CA ILE A 567 9.59 -12.16 -9.82
C ILE A 567 9.68 -13.26 -10.90
N TYR A 568 10.38 -13.05 -12.02
CA TYR A 568 10.50 -14.07 -13.07
C TYR A 568 11.27 -15.29 -12.59
N CYS A 569 12.34 -15.10 -11.82
CA CYS A 569 13.11 -16.21 -11.24
C CYS A 569 12.27 -17.03 -10.26
N TYR A 570 11.45 -16.37 -9.45
CA TYR A 570 10.51 -17.06 -8.54
C TYR A 570 9.47 -17.88 -9.31
N LEU A 571 8.84 -17.27 -10.33
CA LEU A 571 7.84 -17.96 -11.15
C LEU A 571 8.44 -19.15 -11.90
N GLN A 572 9.72 -19.07 -12.31
CA GLN A 572 10.43 -20.19 -12.91
C GLN A 572 10.64 -21.34 -11.92
N ASP A 573 11.14 -21.09 -10.71
CA ASP A 573 11.33 -22.16 -9.72
C ASP A 573 10.00 -22.82 -9.35
N MET A 574 8.94 -22.01 -9.18
CA MET A 574 7.59 -22.53 -8.93
C MET A 574 7.06 -23.32 -10.14
N PHE A 575 7.39 -22.91 -11.37
CA PHE A 575 7.01 -23.65 -12.58
C PHE A 575 7.63 -25.05 -12.58
N GLU A 576 8.93 -25.14 -12.33
CA GLU A 576 9.69 -26.40 -12.34
C GLU A 576 9.16 -27.39 -11.31
N VAL A 577 9.00 -26.95 -10.05
CA VAL A 577 8.49 -27.80 -8.97
C VAL A 577 7.07 -28.27 -9.28
N ASN A 578 6.16 -27.35 -9.63
CA ASN A 578 4.76 -27.71 -9.79
C ASN A 578 4.50 -28.49 -11.09
N THR A 579 5.38 -28.40 -12.10
CA THR A 579 5.36 -29.33 -13.25
C THR A 579 5.63 -30.77 -12.81
N GLN A 580 6.55 -30.97 -11.87
CA GLN A 580 6.79 -32.30 -11.30
C GLN A 580 5.65 -32.76 -10.40
N VAL A 581 5.05 -31.85 -9.60
CA VAL A 581 3.84 -32.16 -8.82
C VAL A 581 2.71 -32.62 -9.75
N PHE A 582 2.47 -31.92 -10.86
CA PHE A 582 1.50 -32.33 -11.87
C PHE A 582 1.77 -33.73 -12.41
N ARG A 583 3.04 -34.06 -12.69
CA ARG A 583 3.44 -35.39 -13.18
C ARG A 583 3.16 -36.50 -12.18
N VAL A 584 3.47 -36.30 -10.90
CA VAL A 584 3.35 -37.35 -9.86
C VAL A 584 1.93 -37.53 -9.32
N LEU A 585 1.09 -36.50 -9.39
CA LEU A 585 -0.32 -36.60 -9.00
C LEU A 585 -1.09 -37.52 -9.96
N LYS A 586 -1.99 -38.35 -9.44
CA LYS A 586 -2.91 -39.16 -10.27
C LYS A 586 -3.95 -38.26 -10.95
N PRO A 587 -4.51 -38.67 -12.11
CA PRO A 587 -5.64 -37.98 -12.72
C PRO A 587 -6.80 -37.80 -11.73
N GLY A 588 -7.39 -36.60 -11.67
CA GLY A 588 -8.45 -36.25 -10.74
C GLY A 588 -8.00 -35.88 -9.32
N SER A 589 -6.71 -35.99 -8.99
CA SER A 589 -6.17 -35.59 -7.70
C SER A 589 -6.22 -34.07 -7.49
N LEU A 590 -6.40 -33.69 -6.22
CA LEU A 590 -6.48 -32.31 -5.79
C LEU A 590 -5.15 -31.83 -5.19
N TYR A 591 -4.86 -30.54 -5.42
CA TYR A 591 -3.71 -29.85 -4.88
C TYR A 591 -4.15 -28.55 -4.20
N PHE A 592 -4.00 -28.50 -2.88
CA PHE A 592 -4.31 -27.35 -2.04
C PHE A 592 -3.04 -26.49 -1.86
N TYR A 593 -3.03 -25.30 -2.44
CA TYR A 593 -1.87 -24.43 -2.50
C TYR A 593 -2.12 -23.14 -1.72
N ASN A 594 -1.59 -23.06 -0.51
CA ASN A 594 -1.71 -21.88 0.35
C ASN A 594 -0.78 -20.77 -0.15
N ILE A 595 -1.31 -19.59 -0.51
CA ILE A 595 -0.53 -18.46 -1.01
C ILE A 595 -1.14 -17.13 -0.55
N PHE A 596 -0.30 -16.14 -0.31
CA PHE A 596 -0.73 -14.81 0.07
C PHE A 596 -0.08 -13.74 -0.80
N ASP A 597 -0.88 -12.75 -1.21
CA ASP A 597 -0.40 -11.57 -1.92
C ASP A 597 0.38 -10.64 -0.97
N CYS A 598 1.69 -10.90 -0.85
CA CYS A 598 2.59 -10.22 0.08
C CYS A 598 2.94 -8.79 -0.37
N PHE A 599 3.45 -7.95 0.54
CA PHE A 599 4.02 -6.65 0.18
C PHE A 599 5.50 -6.78 -0.14
N ASP A 600 5.86 -6.50 -1.38
CA ASP A 600 7.25 -6.46 -1.83
C ASP A 600 7.38 -5.67 -3.14
N ASN A 601 8.58 -5.65 -3.70
CA ASN A 601 8.90 -5.16 -5.02
C ASN A 601 9.22 -6.34 -5.95
N GLU A 602 8.48 -6.43 -7.06
CA GLU A 602 8.69 -7.45 -8.08
C GLU A 602 10.08 -7.35 -8.76
N ASN A 603 10.75 -6.20 -8.62
CA ASN A 603 12.07 -5.89 -9.20
C ASN A 603 12.12 -6.00 -10.73
N ILE A 604 10.99 -5.75 -11.40
CA ILE A 604 10.86 -5.76 -12.87
C ILE A 604 10.60 -4.38 -13.48
N VAL A 605 10.42 -3.35 -12.66
CA VAL A 605 10.29 -1.95 -13.12
C VAL A 605 11.20 -1.02 -12.33
N ALA A 606 11.24 -1.17 -11.01
CA ALA A 606 12.10 -0.41 -10.11
C ALA A 606 12.70 -1.33 -9.05
N PHE A 607 13.81 -0.92 -8.43
CA PHE A 607 14.52 -1.70 -7.40
C PHE A 607 14.54 -1.02 -6.03
N SER A 608 13.90 0.14 -5.90
CA SER A 608 13.81 0.90 -4.66
C SER A 608 12.45 0.73 -3.99
N ALA A 609 12.25 1.33 -2.82
CA ALA A 609 10.96 1.34 -2.13
C ALA A 609 9.80 1.88 -2.98
N MET A 610 10.09 2.67 -4.03
CA MET A 610 9.10 3.16 -5.00
C MET A 610 8.33 2.03 -5.72
N GLY A 611 8.97 0.87 -5.91
CA GLY A 611 8.35 -0.30 -6.54
C GLY A 611 7.58 -1.20 -5.57
N GLN A 612 7.60 -0.91 -4.27
CA GLN A 612 6.89 -1.72 -3.28
C GLN A 612 5.37 -1.58 -3.45
N LYS A 613 4.69 -2.72 -3.51
CA LYS A 613 3.24 -2.83 -3.59
C LYS A 613 2.80 -4.22 -3.10
N ARG A 614 1.50 -4.49 -3.14
CA ARG A 614 0.99 -5.86 -2.97
C ARG A 614 1.31 -6.65 -4.24
N VAL A 615 2.12 -7.70 -4.13
CA VAL A 615 2.49 -8.58 -5.25
C VAL A 615 1.37 -9.59 -5.46
N ILE A 616 0.92 -9.74 -6.69
CA ILE A 616 -0.24 -10.55 -7.10
C ILE A 616 0.09 -12.05 -7.24
N LEU A 617 0.69 -12.64 -6.19
CA LEU A 617 1.17 -14.03 -6.22
C LEU A 617 0.06 -15.04 -6.50
N SER A 618 -1.14 -14.82 -5.97
CA SER A 618 -2.32 -15.65 -6.24
C SER A 618 -2.65 -15.68 -7.74
N ALA A 619 -2.69 -14.51 -8.38
CA ALA A 619 -2.99 -14.37 -9.80
C ALA A 619 -1.91 -14.99 -10.69
N TYR A 620 -0.63 -14.80 -10.35
CA TYR A 620 0.47 -15.49 -11.03
C TYR A 620 0.38 -17.00 -10.89
N THR A 621 0.05 -17.50 -9.70
CA THR A 621 -0.07 -18.94 -9.43
C THR A 621 -1.17 -19.57 -10.27
N VAL A 622 -2.36 -18.95 -10.34
CA VAL A 622 -3.46 -19.46 -11.17
C VAL A 622 -3.08 -19.57 -12.64
N ASP A 623 -2.46 -18.53 -13.21
CA ASP A 623 -2.00 -18.56 -14.61
C ASP A 623 -0.89 -19.61 -14.82
N LEU A 624 0.08 -19.67 -13.91
CA LEU A 624 1.19 -20.63 -13.97
C LEU A 624 0.68 -22.07 -13.95
N PHE A 625 -0.24 -22.40 -13.04
CA PHE A 625 -0.80 -23.73 -12.89
C PHE A 625 -1.67 -24.11 -14.10
N ARG A 626 -2.43 -23.15 -14.64
CA ARG A 626 -3.17 -23.33 -15.90
C ARG A 626 -2.23 -23.69 -17.06
N ARG A 627 -1.07 -23.02 -17.16
CA ARG A 627 -0.04 -23.32 -18.20
C ARG A 627 0.62 -24.68 -18.01
N ILE A 628 0.74 -25.17 -16.77
CA ILE A 628 1.21 -26.53 -16.46
C ILE A 628 0.17 -27.59 -16.86
N GLY A 629 -1.13 -27.23 -16.80
CA GLY A 629 -2.25 -28.10 -17.16
C GLY A 629 -3.22 -28.41 -16.01
N PHE A 630 -3.04 -27.77 -14.85
CA PHE A 630 -4.02 -27.84 -13.76
C PHE A 630 -5.28 -27.03 -14.08
N GLU A 631 -6.39 -27.43 -13.47
CA GLU A 631 -7.64 -26.67 -13.46
C GLU A 631 -7.84 -26.05 -12.07
N CYS A 632 -8.05 -24.73 -11.99
CA CYS A 632 -8.40 -24.08 -10.73
C CYS A 632 -9.88 -24.35 -10.42
N ILE A 633 -10.19 -25.20 -9.45
CA ILE A 633 -11.58 -25.60 -9.16
C ILE A 633 -12.18 -24.84 -7.97
N GLY A 634 -11.41 -23.99 -7.31
CA GLY A 634 -11.89 -23.15 -6.23
C GLY A 634 -10.79 -22.55 -5.36
N ASN A 635 -11.22 -21.94 -4.26
CA ASN A 635 -10.37 -21.37 -3.23
C ASN A 635 -11.04 -21.55 -1.86
N VAL A 636 -10.25 -21.95 -0.87
CA VAL A 636 -10.67 -21.86 0.54
C VAL A 636 -10.05 -20.58 1.12
N VAL A 637 -10.90 -19.65 1.53
CA VAL A 637 -10.49 -18.40 2.18
C VAL A 637 -10.08 -18.73 3.61
N TRP A 638 -8.79 -18.75 3.90
CA TRP A 638 -8.31 -18.93 5.27
C TRP A 638 -8.40 -17.60 6.02
N ASP A 639 -9.49 -17.39 6.76
CA ASP A 639 -9.70 -16.23 7.63
C ASP A 639 -8.96 -16.43 8.97
N LYS A 640 -7.93 -15.61 9.20
CA LYS A 640 -7.09 -15.60 10.40
C LYS A 640 -7.75 -14.82 11.55
N GLY A 641 -8.90 -14.20 11.33
CA GLY A 641 -9.58 -13.37 12.31
C GLY A 641 -8.93 -12.00 12.48
N GLU A 642 -8.95 -11.49 13.72
CA GLU A 642 -8.29 -10.23 14.05
C GLU A 642 -6.77 -10.40 14.03
N ILE A 643 -6.10 -9.55 13.25
CA ILE A 643 -4.64 -9.55 13.12
C ILE A 643 -4.05 -8.25 13.66
N GLU A 644 -2.87 -8.36 14.26
CA GLU A 644 -2.09 -7.19 14.65
C GLU A 644 -1.37 -6.62 13.41
N GLY A 645 -1.68 -5.37 13.04
CA GLY A 645 -1.07 -4.73 11.88
C GLY A 645 -1.19 -3.21 11.93
N LYS A 646 -0.37 -2.53 11.11
CA LYS A 646 -0.44 -1.07 10.93
C LYS A 646 -1.22 -0.63 9.70
N ARG A 647 -1.64 -1.56 8.83
CA ARG A 647 -2.27 -1.24 7.54
C ARG A 647 -3.60 -0.50 7.69
N GLY A 648 -4.46 -0.96 8.59
CA GLY A 648 -5.73 -0.31 8.94
C GLY A 648 -5.59 0.80 9.99
N PHE A 649 -4.36 1.22 10.32
CA PHE A 649 -4.15 2.34 11.24
C PHE A 649 -4.32 3.65 10.48
N ASN A 650 -5.45 4.31 10.69
CA ASN A 650 -5.79 5.58 10.04
C ASN A 650 -5.44 6.82 10.89
N ALA A 651 -4.82 6.65 12.07
CA ALA A 651 -4.45 7.74 12.99
C ALA A 651 -5.61 8.70 13.37
N GLY A 652 -6.87 8.24 13.27
CA GLY A 652 -8.06 9.06 13.46
C GLY A 652 -8.48 9.89 12.24
N ASN A 653 -7.93 9.58 11.06
CA ASN A 653 -8.36 10.12 9.78
C ASN A 653 -9.47 9.24 9.19
N PHE A 654 -10.68 9.79 9.11
CA PHE A 654 -11.85 9.09 8.60
C PHE A 654 -12.31 9.66 7.24
N SER A 655 -11.37 9.98 6.34
CA SER A 655 -11.65 10.47 4.98
C SER A 655 -11.39 9.39 3.91
N PRO A 656 -11.88 9.58 2.66
CA PRO A 656 -11.62 8.68 1.53
C PRO A 656 -10.12 8.53 1.25
N PHE A 657 -9.74 7.46 0.55
CA PHE A 657 -8.36 7.12 0.17
C PHE A 657 -7.40 6.79 1.33
N TYR A 658 -7.81 7.02 2.59
CA TYR A 658 -7.06 6.67 3.81
C TYR A 658 -7.54 5.40 4.49
N GLN A 659 -8.65 4.82 4.02
CA GLN A 659 -9.20 3.59 4.57
C GLN A 659 -8.63 2.40 3.80
N SER A 660 -7.89 1.54 4.50
CA SER A 660 -7.40 0.27 3.97
C SER A 660 -7.68 -0.82 5.00
N PRO A 661 -8.20 -1.99 4.60
CA PRO A 661 -8.50 -3.05 5.54
C PRO A 661 -7.22 -3.68 6.10
N PHE A 662 -7.34 -4.37 7.22
CA PHE A 662 -6.35 -5.36 7.63
C PHE A 662 -6.44 -6.59 6.73
N ASN A 663 -5.29 -7.19 6.45
CA ASN A 663 -5.16 -8.41 5.66
C ASN A 663 -5.49 -9.64 6.50
N CYS A 664 -6.76 -9.94 6.69
CA CYS A 664 -7.23 -10.97 7.60
C CYS A 664 -7.21 -12.38 6.99
N TRP A 665 -7.07 -12.53 5.67
CA TRP A 665 -7.15 -13.84 5.03
C TRP A 665 -5.97 -14.19 4.09
N GLU A 666 -5.83 -15.49 3.78
CA GLU A 666 -4.93 -16.02 2.74
C GLU A 666 -5.69 -16.98 1.82
N HIS A 667 -5.18 -17.15 0.59
CA HIS A 667 -5.76 -18.11 -0.35
C HIS A 667 -5.26 -19.51 -0.02
N VAL A 668 -6.15 -20.49 0.01
CA VAL A 668 -5.80 -21.89 -0.26
C VAL A 668 -6.43 -22.25 -1.59
N LEU A 669 -5.70 -21.98 -2.66
CA LEU A 669 -6.14 -22.26 -4.02
C LEU A 669 -6.25 -23.77 -4.22
N VAL A 670 -7.34 -24.22 -4.83
CA VAL A 670 -7.61 -25.64 -5.05
C VAL A 670 -7.48 -25.94 -6.53
N PHE A 671 -6.46 -26.72 -6.87
CA PHE A 671 -6.21 -27.15 -8.23
C PHE A 671 -6.52 -28.63 -8.41
N ARG A 672 -6.92 -29.00 -9.62
CA ARG A 672 -7.17 -30.39 -10.02
C ARG A 672 -6.27 -30.76 -11.19
N LYS A 673 -5.64 -31.93 -11.14
CA LYS A 673 -5.09 -32.56 -12.36
C LYS A 673 -6.27 -33.13 -13.16
N PRO A 674 -6.44 -32.80 -14.45
CA PRO A 674 -7.60 -33.25 -15.22
C PRO A 674 -7.87 -34.75 -15.07
N GLY A 675 -9.13 -35.11 -14.84
CA GLY A 675 -9.57 -36.48 -14.57
C GLY A 675 -10.74 -36.55 -13.58
N SER A 676 -11.29 -37.74 -13.38
CA SER A 676 -12.39 -37.98 -12.44
C SER A 676 -11.88 -37.96 -11.00
N MET A 677 -12.50 -37.13 -10.16
CA MET A 677 -12.16 -37.07 -8.73
C MET A 677 -12.62 -38.35 -8.02
N SER A 678 -11.81 -38.86 -7.10
CA SER A 678 -12.19 -39.99 -6.23
C SER A 678 -13.21 -39.58 -5.15
N ARG A 679 -13.17 -38.31 -4.72
CA ARG A 679 -14.15 -37.66 -3.84
C ARG A 679 -14.31 -36.20 -4.23
N GLU A 680 -15.52 -35.66 -4.07
CA GLU A 680 -15.82 -34.28 -4.44
C GLU A 680 -15.15 -33.26 -3.48
N PHE A 681 -14.60 -32.19 -4.06
CA PHE A 681 -14.29 -30.98 -3.32
C PHE A 681 -15.61 -30.29 -2.96
N GLY A 682 -15.90 -30.13 -1.66
CA GLY A 682 -17.17 -29.54 -1.22
C GLY A 682 -17.32 -28.03 -1.45
N GLY A 683 -16.62 -27.46 -2.43
CA GLY A 683 -16.74 -26.07 -2.86
C GLY A 683 -15.99 -25.02 -2.02
N ASN A 684 -16.03 -23.80 -2.56
CA ASN A 684 -15.48 -22.57 -1.99
C ASN A 684 -16.07 -22.33 -0.59
N ARG A 685 -15.21 -21.98 0.38
CA ARG A 685 -15.63 -21.74 1.77
C ARG A 685 -14.67 -20.81 2.50
N VAL A 686 -15.16 -20.20 3.57
CA VAL A 686 -14.31 -19.52 4.56
C VAL A 686 -13.92 -20.53 5.62
N LEU A 687 -12.62 -20.77 5.77
CA LEU A 687 -12.03 -21.53 6.86
C LEU A 687 -11.53 -20.55 7.92
N ARG A 688 -12.25 -20.44 9.03
CA ARG A 688 -11.78 -19.69 10.20
C ARG A 688 -10.84 -20.56 11.01
N ALA A 689 -9.54 -20.23 10.99
CA ALA A 689 -8.52 -20.95 11.74
C ALA A 689 -7.45 -19.98 12.23
N GLN A 690 -7.05 -20.09 13.49
CA GLN A 690 -6.03 -19.23 14.07
C GLN A 690 -4.63 -19.60 13.54
N PRO A 691 -3.76 -18.62 13.26
CA PRO A 691 -2.38 -18.89 12.91
C PRO A 691 -1.64 -19.64 14.03
N VAL A 692 -0.68 -20.48 13.67
CA VAL A 692 0.17 -21.17 14.65
C VAL A 692 1.00 -20.15 15.44
N ILE A 693 0.85 -20.15 16.76
CA ILE A 693 1.56 -19.23 17.66
C ILE A 693 3.02 -19.65 17.75
N LYS A 694 3.88 -18.95 16.99
CA LYS A 694 5.33 -19.21 16.95
C LYS A 694 6.12 -18.42 17.99
N MET A 695 5.68 -17.21 18.33
CA MET A 695 6.40 -16.32 19.25
C MET A 695 5.76 -16.31 20.63
N VAL A 696 6.52 -16.68 21.65
CA VAL A 696 6.13 -16.48 23.06
C VAL A 696 7.23 -15.68 23.74
N ARG A 697 6.90 -14.50 24.27
CA ARG A 697 7.85 -13.58 24.92
C ARG A 697 9.11 -13.28 24.07
N GLY A 698 8.92 -13.11 22.75
CA GLY A 698 10.01 -12.77 21.83
C GLY A 698 10.90 -13.95 21.40
N LYS A 699 10.61 -15.18 21.81
CA LYS A 699 11.32 -16.39 21.37
C LYS A 699 10.45 -17.23 20.44
N ASN A 700 11.03 -17.74 19.36
CA ASN A 700 10.37 -18.70 18.49
C ASN A 700 10.34 -20.08 19.20
N MET A 701 9.20 -20.43 19.78
CA MET A 701 9.02 -21.69 20.51
C MET A 701 8.73 -22.87 19.59
N TYR A 702 8.31 -22.60 18.35
CA TYR A 702 7.92 -23.62 17.38
C TYR A 702 9.10 -24.05 16.48
N GLY A 703 10.17 -23.27 16.42
CA GLY A 703 11.35 -23.54 15.57
C GLY A 703 11.14 -23.23 14.08
N HIS A 704 9.91 -23.37 13.57
CA HIS A 704 9.53 -22.96 12.21
C HIS A 704 8.97 -21.53 12.19
N THR A 705 9.30 -20.75 11.17
CA THR A 705 8.96 -19.32 11.12
C THR A 705 7.62 -19.03 10.43
N ALA A 706 7.04 -19.97 9.67
CA ALA A 706 5.76 -19.80 8.98
C ALA A 706 4.95 -21.12 8.80
N PRO A 707 4.66 -21.88 9.87
CA PRO A 707 3.84 -23.08 9.74
C PRO A 707 2.35 -22.72 9.56
N PHE A 708 1.63 -23.45 8.71
CA PHE A 708 0.17 -23.40 8.66
C PHE A 708 -0.49 -24.30 9.73
N PRO A 709 -1.76 -24.02 10.09
CA PRO A 709 -2.51 -24.84 11.05
C PRO A 709 -2.91 -26.20 10.46
N GLU A 710 -3.17 -27.19 11.32
CA GLU A 710 -3.50 -28.58 10.93
C GLU A 710 -4.80 -28.68 10.10
N GLU A 711 -5.68 -27.69 10.25
CA GLU A 711 -6.92 -27.53 9.50
C GLU A 711 -6.69 -27.42 8.00
N ILE A 712 -5.56 -26.86 7.55
CA ILE A 712 -5.25 -26.73 6.11
C ILE A 712 -4.95 -28.11 5.49
N PRO A 713 -3.99 -28.91 5.99
CA PRO A 713 -3.79 -30.28 5.50
C PRO A 713 -5.04 -31.14 5.60
N MET A 714 -5.86 -30.93 6.63
CA MET A 714 -7.11 -31.67 6.81
C MET A 714 -8.10 -31.45 5.66
N LEU A 715 -8.04 -30.33 4.94
CA LEU A 715 -8.83 -30.11 3.71
C LEU A 715 -8.51 -31.18 2.66
N CYS A 716 -7.23 -31.48 2.44
CA CYS A 716 -6.78 -32.51 1.52
C CYS A 716 -7.06 -33.92 2.06
N VAL A 717 -6.78 -34.18 3.35
CA VAL A 717 -7.01 -35.51 3.95
C VAL A 717 -8.46 -35.97 3.78
N LYS A 718 -9.43 -35.06 3.95
CA LYS A 718 -10.87 -35.37 3.81
C LYS A 718 -11.26 -35.83 2.41
N THR A 719 -10.52 -35.44 1.38
CA THR A 719 -10.79 -35.83 -0.02
C THR A 719 -10.12 -37.16 -0.40
N LEU A 720 -9.36 -37.79 0.50
CA LEU A 720 -8.58 -39.00 0.22
C LEU A 720 -9.15 -40.25 0.90
N ALA A 721 -8.96 -41.42 0.27
CA ALA A 721 -9.27 -42.71 0.88
C ALA A 721 -8.18 -43.13 1.87
N LEU A 722 -8.48 -44.07 2.78
CA LEU A 722 -7.45 -44.65 3.66
C LEU A 722 -6.30 -45.26 2.85
N ALA A 723 -5.08 -45.19 3.40
CA ALA A 723 -3.84 -45.62 2.75
C ALA A 723 -3.48 -44.91 1.42
N SER A 724 -4.17 -43.82 1.07
CA SER A 724 -3.76 -42.93 -0.03
C SER A 724 -2.43 -42.23 0.31
N VAL A 725 -1.73 -41.73 -0.72
CA VAL A 725 -0.48 -41.00 -0.58
C VAL A 725 -0.73 -39.49 -0.67
N ILE A 726 -0.40 -38.75 0.38
CA ILE A 726 -0.41 -37.28 0.41
C ILE A 726 1.01 -36.72 0.24
N LEU A 727 1.16 -35.68 -0.58
CA LEU A 727 2.42 -35.00 -0.86
C LEU A 727 2.46 -33.58 -0.29
N ASP A 728 3.60 -33.20 0.27
CA ASP A 728 3.97 -31.81 0.53
C ASP A 728 5.37 -31.52 -0.04
N PRO A 729 5.48 -30.76 -1.13
CA PRO A 729 6.77 -30.41 -1.74
C PRO A 729 7.53 -29.31 -0.99
N PHE A 730 6.94 -28.66 0.03
CA PHE A 730 7.59 -27.62 0.84
C PHE A 730 7.21 -27.82 2.31
N ALA A 731 7.66 -28.94 2.87
CA ALA A 731 7.04 -29.51 4.05
C ALA A 731 7.32 -28.76 5.36
N GLY A 732 8.38 -27.94 5.44
CA GLY A 732 8.72 -27.18 6.64
C GLY A 732 8.79 -28.08 7.88
N SER A 733 7.98 -27.76 8.89
CA SER A 733 7.84 -28.57 10.12
C SER A 733 7.00 -29.86 9.97
N LEU A 734 6.85 -30.35 8.73
CA LEU A 734 6.19 -31.60 8.35
C LEU A 734 4.73 -31.72 8.81
N THR A 735 4.01 -30.59 8.94
CA THR A 735 2.62 -30.59 9.44
C THR A 735 1.71 -31.45 8.58
N THR A 736 1.84 -31.36 7.24
CA THR A 736 1.09 -32.21 6.30
C THR A 736 1.29 -33.70 6.57
N GLY A 737 2.54 -34.13 6.71
CA GLY A 737 2.86 -35.53 6.93
C GLY A 737 2.38 -36.05 8.28
N ARG A 738 2.55 -35.26 9.35
CA ARG A 738 2.05 -35.59 10.70
C ARG A 738 0.53 -35.79 10.69
N VAL A 739 -0.21 -34.86 10.10
CA VAL A 739 -1.69 -34.92 10.02
C VAL A 739 -2.14 -36.09 9.13
N GLY A 740 -1.52 -36.26 7.96
CA GLY A 740 -1.86 -37.34 7.02
C GLY A 740 -1.66 -38.74 7.62
N VAL A 741 -0.52 -38.97 8.27
CA VAL A 741 -0.20 -40.29 8.86
C VAL A 741 -1.13 -40.61 10.02
N SER A 742 -1.42 -39.64 10.90
CA SER A 742 -2.40 -39.78 11.98
C SER A 742 -3.82 -40.08 11.47
N ALA A 743 -4.16 -39.61 10.26
CA ALA A 743 -5.43 -39.90 9.60
C ALA A 743 -5.47 -41.22 8.81
N GLY A 744 -4.42 -42.05 8.89
CA GLY A 744 -4.37 -43.33 8.19
C GLY A 744 -3.84 -43.29 6.76
N LEU A 745 -3.18 -42.19 6.36
CA LEU A 745 -2.55 -42.04 5.04
C LEU A 745 -1.07 -42.41 5.07
N HIS A 746 -0.48 -42.49 3.88
CA HIS A 746 0.97 -42.43 3.66
C HIS A 746 1.34 -41.00 3.29
N ALA A 747 2.48 -40.51 3.76
CA ALA A 747 2.93 -39.14 3.50
C ALA A 747 4.31 -39.11 2.83
N ILE A 748 4.45 -38.23 1.85
CA ILE A 748 5.72 -37.83 1.26
C ILE A 748 5.90 -36.34 1.55
N CYS A 749 6.91 -36.02 2.36
CA CYS A 749 7.27 -34.64 2.68
C CYS A 749 8.68 -34.35 2.14
N ILE A 750 8.83 -33.23 1.46
CA ILE A 750 10.11 -32.77 0.90
C ILE A 750 10.45 -31.41 1.51
N GLU A 751 11.65 -31.28 2.06
CA GLU A 751 12.13 -30.07 2.70
C GLU A 751 13.63 -29.92 2.50
N GLN A 752 14.10 -28.73 2.16
CA GLN A 752 15.50 -28.47 1.88
C GLN A 752 16.34 -28.31 3.16
N SER A 753 15.73 -27.77 4.21
CA SER A 753 16.37 -27.54 5.50
C SER A 753 16.37 -28.81 6.36
N GLU A 754 17.55 -29.37 6.59
CA GLU A 754 17.74 -30.50 7.51
C GLU A 754 17.21 -30.20 8.92
N GLU A 755 17.40 -28.97 9.41
CA GLU A 755 16.87 -28.53 10.71
C GLU A 755 15.34 -28.62 10.80
N TYR A 756 14.64 -28.30 9.70
CA TYR A 756 13.17 -28.36 9.65
C TYR A 756 12.67 -29.80 9.54
N CYS A 757 13.37 -30.66 8.78
CA CYS A 757 13.14 -32.10 8.77
C CYS A 757 13.24 -32.70 10.18
N GLU A 758 14.35 -32.43 10.89
CA GLU A 758 14.59 -32.93 12.24
C GLU A 758 13.55 -32.41 13.25
N LEU A 759 13.18 -31.13 13.15
CA LEU A 759 12.12 -30.54 13.97
C LEU A 759 10.79 -31.27 13.77
N GLY A 760 10.35 -31.45 12.51
CA GLY A 760 9.08 -32.10 12.22
C GLY A 760 9.04 -33.56 12.67
N LEU A 761 10.15 -34.30 12.52
CA LEU A 761 10.28 -35.68 13.00
C LEU A 761 10.20 -35.75 14.53
N ARG A 762 10.87 -34.85 15.25
CA ARG A 762 10.75 -34.76 16.72
C ARG A 762 9.33 -34.47 17.17
N LEU A 763 8.61 -33.57 16.50
CA LEU A 763 7.21 -33.27 16.80
C LEU A 763 6.30 -34.49 16.58
N TYR A 764 6.56 -35.25 15.52
CA TYR A 764 5.85 -36.50 15.24
C TYR A 764 6.06 -37.54 16.35
N GLU A 765 7.30 -37.79 16.76
CA GLU A 765 7.63 -38.76 17.82
C GLU A 765 6.96 -38.42 19.16
N HIS A 766 6.91 -37.14 19.54
CA HIS A 766 6.23 -36.70 20.77
C HIS A 766 4.72 -36.94 20.72
N SER A 767 4.09 -36.71 19.56
CA SER A 767 2.66 -36.97 19.36
C SER A 767 2.33 -38.47 19.34
N ALA A 768 3.23 -39.30 18.81
CA ALA A 768 3.08 -40.75 18.80
C ALA A 768 3.30 -41.37 20.21
N GLY A 769 4.20 -40.79 21.01
CA GLY A 769 4.48 -41.24 22.38
C GLY A 769 3.39 -40.91 23.41
N THR A 770 2.52 -39.95 23.13
CA THR A 770 1.41 -39.54 24.03
C THR A 770 0.10 -40.30 23.78
N ALA A 771 0.01 -41.10 22.71
CA ALA A 771 -1.21 -41.81 22.30
C ALA A 771 -1.49 -43.15 23.03
N TRP A 772 -0.85 -43.45 24.17
CA TRP A 772 -0.99 -44.72 24.90
C TRP A 772 -1.87 -44.69 26.18
N GLN A 773 -2.81 -43.74 26.32
CA GLN A 773 -3.68 -43.70 27.52
C GLN A 773 -5.15 -43.28 27.35
N GLN A 774 -5.73 -43.36 26.14
CA GLN A 774 -7.20 -43.31 26.03
C GLN A 774 -7.71 -44.44 25.14
N GLU A 775 -8.08 -45.54 25.79
CA GLU A 775 -8.98 -46.55 25.23
C GLU A 775 -10.30 -45.87 24.87
N PHE A 776 -10.62 -45.86 23.58
CA PHE A 776 -11.97 -45.61 23.10
C PHE A 776 -12.80 -46.87 23.38
N THR A 777 -13.65 -46.81 24.40
CA THR A 777 -14.78 -47.73 24.55
C THR A 777 -15.79 -47.43 23.44
N LEU A 778 -16.18 -48.49 22.73
CA LEU A 778 -17.06 -48.57 21.55
C LEU A 778 -18.33 -47.71 21.58
#